data_AF-A0A4T0Q1B2-F1
#
_entry.id   AF-A0A4T0Q1B2-F1
#
_cell.length_a   1.000
_cell.length_b   1.000
_cell.length_c   1.000
_cell.angle_alpha   90.00
_cell.angle_beta   90.00
_cell.angle_gamma   90.00
#
_symmetry.space_group_name_H-M   'P 1'
#
loop_
_entity.id
_entity.type
_entity.pdbx_description
1 polymer ?
#
loop_
_entity_poly.entity_id
_entity_poly.type
_entity_poly.pdbx_seq_one_letter_code
_entity_poly.pdbx_strand_id
1 'polypeptide(L)'
;MISSSQQSKQPQKRKSFATEPRPDLFSTPDEYYDIEDKILNRTRTLSISSVEPRRRRNQIEGENVSRNRRLSHDEPSKIPRRFLVNVDDTLAVVLEQEDTDRNAQISITDAGPKLFSLGTASSNGYNAFDIRGNYMLSNLLQELATAKDQGRSQILLDEARLAEDPLQRLHRMIKFTFWKNLTRTIDRKGLEKIILDPKDRSEEKNPLIYVPHDTPHIYDYYVNVAKEKPELNLRVERLPKYPDDPQFVRSISTKPGLLALEMRESATEHGQLEGIPFVVPGARFNEIYNWDSYFMALGLISDDLIDLAQGIVDHFIFQIRHYGKVLNGNRSYYLTRSQPPFLTDLALQIYRNLPEDTEKENKEWLARAIRAAIKEYHNLWMTEPRLDRETGLSRFRPPAIGIPPETEASHFLHVLEPFAEKHNMGVDEFIQKYNDQEVIDTELDEFFMHDIAIRESGHDTTTRFESCCADLATVDLNTLLYKYEVDIGFAIRDYFDDHLELFDEFDITPSPFTEEVSEKRKSTETVQHSKEWFERAKGRRHRLDHYCWNEQTGCYYDYNTAKKEQTTFESVTSLWPLWAGCATEHQAKKLVENAVPKFEVMGGLVSCTEESRGPITPENPVKQWDFPYAWPPHQVLAWVGLERYGYMEIAQRLAYKWIYLMTIAFVDFNGTVTEKFDAVKLTHMVDAEYGNQGIDFACVPREGFGWSNASFQVGLTFLTSSMKTALSVCTTPEVYFSRRQAEDDETLSRETPSIPPAVLVSKGGIESLQKQPEKEKQTVDADKEIQGPLADKRKRMSIDISQAIKGLN
;
A
#
# COMPACT_ATOMS: atom_id res chain seq x y z
N MET A 1 46.22 -73.01 -28.80
CA MET A 1 45.01 -73.37 -28.01
C MET A 1 44.43 -72.11 -27.41
N ILE A 2 43.12 -71.95 -27.54
CA ILE A 2 42.27 -70.90 -27.00
C ILE A 2 41.99 -71.19 -25.51
N SER A 3 41.92 -70.15 -24.66
CA SER A 3 41.00 -70.01 -23.50
C SER A 3 41.35 -68.69 -22.77
N SER A 4 40.63 -67.58 -22.95
CA SER A 4 39.35 -67.17 -22.34
C SER A 4 39.29 -67.22 -20.81
N SER A 5 39.39 -66.04 -20.17
CA SER A 5 38.66 -65.76 -18.94
C SER A 5 37.98 -64.39 -19.05
N GLN A 6 36.65 -64.43 -19.11
CA GLN A 6 35.76 -63.27 -19.07
C GLN A 6 35.70 -62.77 -17.62
N GLN A 7 36.03 -61.51 -17.37
CA GLN A 7 35.51 -60.77 -16.22
C GLN A 7 34.45 -59.79 -16.71
N SER A 8 33.25 -59.98 -16.18
CA SER A 8 32.05 -59.18 -16.46
C SER A 8 32.23 -57.74 -15.99
N LYS A 9 32.39 -56.81 -16.93
CA LYS A 9 32.15 -55.39 -16.65
C LYS A 9 30.64 -55.21 -16.49
N GLN A 10 30.17 -55.08 -15.26
CA GLN A 10 28.85 -54.51 -15.00
C GLN A 10 28.78 -53.13 -15.67
N PRO A 11 27.71 -52.82 -16.44
CA PRO A 11 27.52 -51.46 -16.91
C PRO A 11 27.27 -50.58 -15.69
N GLN A 12 28.19 -49.66 -15.40
CA GLN A 12 27.89 -48.54 -14.51
C GLN A 12 26.66 -47.84 -15.09
N LYS A 13 25.51 -48.02 -14.44
CA LYS A 13 24.31 -47.22 -14.70
C LYS A 13 24.76 -45.75 -14.66
N ARG A 14 24.66 -45.05 -15.79
CA ARG A 14 24.70 -43.58 -15.82
C ARG A 14 23.70 -43.12 -14.77
N LYS A 15 24.17 -42.50 -13.68
CA LYS A 15 23.29 -41.73 -12.80
C LYS A 15 22.63 -40.69 -13.70
N SER A 16 21.30 -40.74 -13.80
CA SER A 16 20.54 -39.75 -14.54
C SER A 16 20.68 -38.40 -13.84
N PHE A 17 20.66 -37.32 -14.61
CA PHE A 17 20.50 -35.94 -14.14
C PHE A 17 19.26 -35.72 -13.23
N ALA A 18 18.41 -36.75 -13.06
CA ALA A 18 17.24 -36.72 -12.21
C ALA A 18 17.55 -36.87 -10.70
N THR A 19 18.82 -37.06 -10.31
CA THR A 19 19.20 -37.40 -8.91
C THR A 19 20.01 -36.32 -8.17
N GLU A 20 20.18 -35.14 -8.76
CA GLU A 20 20.80 -34.01 -8.06
C GLU A 20 19.80 -33.37 -7.07
N PRO A 21 20.28 -32.86 -5.90
CA PRO A 21 19.44 -32.10 -4.98
C PRO A 21 18.77 -30.97 -5.74
N ARG A 22 17.44 -30.91 -5.69
CA ARG A 22 16.70 -29.80 -6.30
C ARG A 22 16.71 -28.65 -5.29
N PRO A 23 17.14 -27.43 -5.68
CA PRO A 23 16.77 -26.27 -4.89
C PRO A 23 15.25 -26.20 -4.81
N ASP A 24 14.74 -25.61 -3.74
CA ASP A 24 13.33 -25.26 -3.70
C ASP A 24 13.01 -24.34 -4.89
N LEU A 25 12.04 -24.74 -5.72
CA LEU A 25 11.74 -24.12 -7.01
C LEU A 25 11.38 -22.64 -6.87
N PHE A 26 10.81 -22.29 -5.72
CA PHE A 26 10.33 -20.96 -5.40
C PHE A 26 11.10 -20.34 -4.23
N SER A 27 12.33 -20.83 -3.97
CA SER A 27 13.23 -20.13 -3.06
C SER A 27 13.58 -18.74 -3.58
N THR A 28 14.14 -17.92 -2.69
CA THR A 28 14.65 -16.60 -3.07
C THR A 28 15.66 -16.72 -4.21
N PRO A 29 15.79 -15.72 -5.09
CA PRO A 29 16.77 -15.79 -6.18
C PRO A 29 18.19 -16.04 -5.66
N ASP A 30 18.53 -15.47 -4.50
CA ASP A 30 19.80 -15.75 -3.82
C ASP A 30 19.94 -17.26 -3.60
N GLU A 31 19.01 -17.92 -2.91
CA GLU A 31 19.09 -19.37 -2.67
C GLU A 31 18.99 -20.24 -3.94
N TYR A 32 18.17 -19.84 -4.92
CA TYR A 32 17.95 -20.62 -6.14
C TYR A 32 19.21 -20.69 -7.01
N TYR A 33 19.97 -19.58 -7.05
CA TYR A 33 21.17 -19.45 -7.84
C TYR A 33 22.47 -19.57 -7.01
N ASP A 34 22.42 -19.57 -5.68
CA ASP A 34 23.56 -19.74 -4.74
C ASP A 34 23.96 -21.20 -4.52
N ILE A 35 23.60 -22.10 -5.43
CA ILE A 35 24.18 -23.44 -5.42
C ILE A 35 25.68 -23.29 -5.74
N GLU A 36 26.49 -23.23 -4.68
CA GLU A 36 27.93 -23.48 -4.74
C GLU A 36 28.18 -24.65 -5.70
N ASP A 37 29.29 -24.59 -6.44
CA ASP A 37 29.83 -25.57 -7.40
C ASP A 37 29.77 -27.08 -7.02
N LYS A 38 29.22 -27.45 -5.87
CA LYS A 38 29.18 -28.79 -5.27
C LYS A 38 28.19 -29.77 -5.92
N ILE A 39 27.24 -29.32 -6.74
CA ILE A 39 26.30 -30.24 -7.42
C ILE A 39 26.69 -30.52 -8.89
N LEU A 40 27.58 -29.73 -9.47
CA LEU A 40 28.09 -29.93 -10.82
C LEU A 40 29.23 -30.97 -10.87
N ASN A 41 29.01 -32.19 -10.37
CA ASN A 41 30.04 -33.23 -10.30
C ASN A 41 30.43 -33.84 -11.68
N ARG A 42 30.12 -33.15 -12.80
CA ARG A 42 30.61 -33.47 -14.16
C ARG A 42 30.77 -32.29 -15.15
N THR A 43 30.94 -31.04 -14.73
CA THR A 43 31.29 -29.94 -15.68
C THR A 43 32.78 -29.63 -15.80
N ARG A 44 33.67 -30.37 -15.12
CA ARG A 44 35.11 -30.05 -15.07
C ARG A 44 35.93 -30.31 -16.34
N THR A 45 35.31 -30.65 -17.46
CA THR A 45 35.99 -30.61 -18.76
C THR A 45 34.98 -30.29 -19.83
N LEU A 46 34.66 -29.00 -19.99
CA LEU A 46 34.10 -28.52 -21.24
C LEU A 46 35.17 -28.75 -22.32
N SER A 47 35.08 -29.86 -23.06
CA SER A 47 35.64 -29.89 -24.41
C SER A 47 35.05 -28.70 -25.16
N ILE A 48 35.85 -28.02 -26.01
CA ILE A 48 35.35 -26.95 -26.90
C ILE A 48 33.97 -27.36 -27.40
N SER A 49 32.95 -26.65 -26.93
CA SER A 49 31.63 -26.77 -27.49
C SER A 49 31.76 -26.25 -28.92
N SER A 50 31.99 -27.16 -29.87
CA SER A 50 31.90 -26.86 -31.30
C SER A 50 30.45 -26.65 -31.73
N VAL A 51 29.53 -26.44 -30.78
CA VAL A 51 28.31 -25.68 -31.03
C VAL A 51 28.77 -24.23 -31.21
N GLU A 52 29.34 -23.96 -32.40
CA GLU A 52 29.15 -22.67 -33.07
C GLU A 52 27.69 -22.24 -32.86
N PRO A 53 27.37 -20.94 -32.85
CA PRO A 53 26.00 -20.45 -32.79
C PRO A 53 25.23 -20.88 -34.06
N ARG A 54 24.86 -22.15 -34.12
CA ARG A 54 23.87 -22.76 -35.01
C ARG A 54 22.48 -22.58 -34.43
N ARG A 55 22.29 -21.65 -33.48
CA ARG A 55 21.08 -20.83 -33.51
C ARG A 55 21.22 -19.97 -34.76
N ARG A 56 20.77 -20.54 -35.89
CA ARG A 56 20.39 -19.77 -37.05
C ARG A 56 19.68 -18.53 -36.48
N ARG A 57 20.28 -17.33 -36.64
CA ARG A 57 19.50 -16.16 -37.06
C ARG A 57 18.39 -16.73 -37.92
N ASN A 58 17.13 -16.47 -37.62
CA ASN A 58 15.99 -16.92 -38.40
C ASN A 58 16.20 -16.50 -39.87
N GLN A 59 17.11 -17.09 -40.62
CA GLN A 59 17.68 -16.65 -41.88
C GLN A 59 17.86 -17.93 -42.66
N ILE A 60 16.82 -18.25 -43.42
CA ILE A 60 16.91 -19.20 -44.52
C ILE A 60 17.12 -18.31 -45.75
N GLU A 61 18.25 -18.47 -46.44
CA GLU A 61 18.55 -17.72 -47.68
C GLU A 61 18.52 -16.18 -47.56
N GLY A 62 18.80 -15.63 -46.37
CA GLY A 62 18.85 -14.18 -46.14
C GLY A 62 17.51 -13.54 -45.73
N GLU A 63 16.44 -14.32 -45.59
CA GLU A 63 15.13 -13.83 -45.13
C GLU A 63 14.84 -14.16 -43.67
N ASN A 64 14.28 -13.19 -42.92
CA ASN A 64 13.92 -13.36 -41.52
C ASN A 64 12.73 -14.34 -41.34
N VAL A 65 12.98 -15.64 -41.13
CA VAL A 65 11.95 -16.67 -40.91
C VAL A 65 11.49 -16.71 -39.45
N SER A 66 10.52 -15.86 -39.10
CA SER A 66 9.84 -15.98 -37.81
C SER A 66 8.94 -17.23 -37.80
N ARG A 67 9.04 -18.06 -36.76
CA ARG A 67 8.12 -19.20 -36.57
C ARG A 67 6.85 -18.69 -35.89
N ASN A 68 5.70 -18.94 -36.52
CA ASN A 68 4.42 -18.59 -35.92
C ASN A 68 4.13 -19.44 -34.68
N ARG A 69 3.63 -18.79 -33.62
CA ARG A 69 3.15 -19.44 -32.39
C ARG A 69 2.06 -20.47 -32.71
N ARG A 70 2.25 -21.71 -32.27
CA ARG A 70 1.19 -22.74 -32.29
C ARG A 70 0.22 -22.54 -31.13
N LEU A 71 -1.07 -22.55 -31.42
CA LEU A 71 -2.16 -22.42 -30.43
C LEU A 71 -2.65 -23.77 -29.87
N SER A 72 -2.17 -24.90 -30.40
CA SER A 72 -2.51 -26.23 -29.92
C SER A 72 -1.82 -26.56 -28.59
N HIS A 73 -2.52 -27.27 -27.70
CA HIS A 73 -1.91 -27.84 -26.49
C HIS A 73 -0.89 -28.93 -26.85
N ASP A 74 0.30 -28.85 -26.26
CA ASP A 74 1.26 -29.94 -26.29
C ASP A 74 0.99 -30.92 -25.15
N GLU A 75 1.42 -32.17 -25.33
CA GLU A 75 1.24 -33.20 -24.30
C GLU A 75 1.97 -32.81 -23.00
N PRO A 76 1.28 -32.81 -21.84
CA PRO A 76 1.89 -32.44 -20.57
C PRO A 76 2.97 -33.45 -20.17
N SER A 77 4.19 -32.96 -19.95
CA SER A 77 5.32 -33.80 -19.52
C SER A 77 5.12 -34.23 -18.06
N LYS A 78 5.33 -35.52 -17.75
CA LYS A 78 5.31 -36.03 -16.36
C LYS A 78 6.49 -35.55 -15.51
N ILE A 79 7.54 -35.01 -16.14
CA ILE A 79 8.72 -34.45 -15.45
C ILE A 79 8.84 -32.97 -15.84
N PRO A 80 8.94 -32.04 -14.87
CA PRO A 80 9.17 -30.62 -15.15
C PRO A 80 10.43 -30.45 -15.99
N ARG A 81 10.35 -29.66 -17.08
CA ARG A 81 11.51 -29.45 -17.95
C ARG A 81 12.51 -28.51 -17.28
N ARG A 82 13.79 -28.70 -17.61
CA ARG A 82 14.88 -27.81 -17.23
C ARG A 82 15.60 -27.34 -18.49
N PHE A 83 16.08 -26.11 -18.45
CA PHE A 83 16.79 -25.47 -19.54
C PHE A 83 18.23 -25.18 -19.15
N LEU A 84 19.15 -25.45 -20.06
CA LEU A 84 20.54 -24.99 -19.95
C LEU A 84 20.63 -23.68 -20.72
N VAL A 85 20.92 -22.59 -20.03
CA VAL A 85 20.80 -21.24 -20.59
C VAL A 85 22.13 -20.49 -20.45
N ASN A 86 22.65 -19.98 -21.56
CA ASN A 86 23.69 -18.94 -21.54
C ASN A 86 22.98 -17.60 -21.29
N VAL A 87 23.29 -16.96 -20.18
CA VAL A 87 22.54 -15.82 -19.66
C VAL A 87 22.66 -14.62 -20.60
N ASP A 88 23.87 -14.15 -20.90
CA ASP A 88 24.07 -12.95 -21.70
C ASP A 88 23.57 -13.10 -23.15
N ASP A 89 23.89 -14.22 -23.79
CA ASP A 89 23.46 -14.50 -25.17
C ASP A 89 21.94 -14.60 -25.25
N THR A 90 21.30 -15.27 -24.28
CA THR A 90 19.85 -15.46 -24.31
C THR A 90 19.14 -14.15 -23.98
N LEU A 91 19.63 -13.38 -23.01
CA LEU A 91 19.08 -12.07 -22.65
C LEU A 91 19.07 -11.12 -23.85
N ALA A 92 20.19 -11.03 -24.57
CA ALA A 92 20.30 -10.17 -25.75
C ALA A 92 19.32 -10.56 -26.87
N VAL A 93 19.18 -11.86 -27.16
CA VAL A 93 18.29 -12.34 -28.23
C VAL A 93 16.82 -12.22 -27.82
N VAL A 94 16.48 -12.45 -26.55
CA VAL A 94 15.12 -12.27 -26.04
C VAL A 94 14.70 -10.81 -26.19
N LEU A 95 15.54 -9.85 -25.79
CA LEU A 95 15.26 -8.42 -25.95
C LEU A 95 15.18 -8.03 -27.43
N GLU A 96 16.15 -8.44 -28.27
CA GLU A 96 16.12 -8.13 -29.71
C GLU A 96 14.84 -8.64 -30.41
N GLN A 97 14.31 -9.78 -29.95
CA GLN A 97 13.16 -10.42 -30.57
C GLN A 97 11.81 -9.95 -30.02
N GLU A 98 11.69 -9.78 -28.71
CA GLU A 98 10.41 -9.59 -28.02
C GLU A 98 10.18 -8.17 -27.50
N ASP A 99 11.24 -7.39 -27.22
CA ASP A 99 11.17 -5.99 -26.78
C ASP A 99 11.24 -5.06 -28.00
N THR A 100 10.06 -4.65 -28.48
CA THR A 100 9.89 -3.91 -29.74
C THR A 100 9.91 -2.40 -29.56
N ASP A 101 9.53 -1.91 -28.38
CA ASP A 101 9.57 -0.48 -28.04
C ASP A 101 10.89 -0.06 -27.35
N ARG A 102 11.77 -1.03 -27.07
CA ARG A 102 13.13 -0.87 -26.52
C ARG A 102 13.16 -0.28 -25.11
N ASN A 103 12.16 -0.61 -24.30
CA ASN A 103 12.11 -0.22 -22.90
C ASN A 103 12.74 -1.28 -21.96
N ALA A 104 13.35 -2.34 -22.51
CA ALA A 104 13.92 -3.46 -21.76
C ALA A 104 12.89 -4.23 -20.91
N GLN A 105 11.64 -4.28 -21.35
CA GLN A 105 10.54 -5.04 -20.76
C GLN A 105 9.85 -5.88 -21.85
N ILE A 106 9.10 -6.91 -21.43
CA ILE A 106 8.23 -7.67 -22.34
C ILE A 106 6.81 -7.56 -21.83
N SER A 107 5.97 -6.91 -22.63
CA SER A 107 4.58 -6.65 -22.29
C SER A 107 3.61 -7.05 -23.41
N ILE A 108 2.32 -6.78 -23.19
CA ILE A 108 1.28 -6.91 -24.21
C ILE A 108 1.35 -5.87 -25.32
N THR A 109 2.04 -4.74 -25.12
CA THR A 109 2.20 -3.71 -26.16
C THR A 109 3.26 -4.11 -27.18
N ASP A 110 4.15 -5.02 -26.81
CA ASP A 110 5.19 -5.50 -27.71
C ASP A 110 4.65 -6.36 -28.86
N ALA A 111 5.14 -6.10 -30.07
CA ALA A 111 4.72 -6.80 -31.29
C ALA A 111 5.57 -8.04 -31.63
N GLY A 112 6.41 -8.52 -30.69
CA GLY A 112 7.24 -9.71 -30.86
C GLY A 112 6.44 -11.00 -31.17
N PRO A 113 7.11 -12.08 -31.62
CA PRO A 113 6.45 -13.33 -32.01
C PRO A 113 5.88 -14.13 -30.83
N LYS A 114 6.20 -13.75 -29.59
CA LYS A 114 5.73 -14.36 -28.33
C LYS A 114 6.08 -15.84 -28.24
N LEU A 115 7.26 -16.18 -28.74
CA LEU A 115 7.76 -17.56 -28.88
C LEU A 115 9.28 -17.60 -28.80
N PHE A 116 9.85 -18.32 -27.83
CA PHE A 116 11.30 -18.44 -27.70
C PHE A 116 11.75 -19.87 -27.40
N SER A 117 12.72 -20.41 -28.14
CA SER A 117 13.20 -21.79 -27.97
C SER A 117 14.41 -21.89 -27.03
N LEU A 118 14.25 -22.61 -25.91
CA LEU A 118 15.32 -22.89 -24.94
C LEU A 118 15.84 -24.33 -25.06
N GLY A 119 17.16 -24.51 -24.97
CA GLY A 119 17.80 -25.82 -24.98
C GLY A 119 17.53 -26.60 -23.68
N THR A 120 17.10 -27.85 -23.79
CA THR A 120 16.75 -28.68 -22.63
C THR A 120 18.00 -29.25 -21.96
N ALA A 121 18.06 -29.21 -20.63
CA ALA A 121 19.19 -29.68 -19.84
C ALA A 121 19.44 -31.19 -19.99
N SER A 122 18.36 -31.99 -20.12
CA SER A 122 18.44 -33.44 -20.32
C SER A 122 19.13 -33.82 -21.65
N SER A 123 19.10 -32.93 -22.62
CA SER A 123 19.79 -33.07 -23.90
C SER A 123 21.07 -32.24 -23.98
N ASN A 124 21.55 -31.65 -22.87
CA ASN A 124 22.69 -30.73 -22.87
C ASN A 124 22.56 -29.60 -23.92
N GLY A 125 21.34 -29.11 -24.13
CA GLY A 125 21.03 -28.07 -25.10
C GLY A 125 20.83 -28.51 -26.54
N TYR A 126 20.98 -29.80 -26.89
CA TYR A 126 20.79 -30.29 -28.27
C TYR A 126 19.33 -30.25 -28.75
N ASN A 127 18.39 -30.58 -27.86
CA ASN A 127 16.96 -30.47 -28.12
C ASN A 127 16.43 -29.19 -27.49
N ALA A 128 15.57 -28.46 -28.19
CA ALA A 128 14.94 -27.25 -27.67
C ALA A 128 13.46 -27.45 -27.39
N PHE A 129 12.92 -26.61 -26.52
CA PHE A 129 11.49 -26.51 -26.24
C PHE A 129 11.05 -25.04 -26.28
N ASP A 130 9.82 -24.81 -26.71
CA ASP A 130 9.29 -23.47 -26.95
C ASP A 130 8.60 -22.91 -25.70
N ILE A 131 9.10 -21.77 -25.23
CA ILE A 131 8.45 -20.89 -24.25
C ILE A 131 7.49 -19.98 -25.01
N ARG A 132 6.24 -19.87 -24.55
CA ARG A 132 5.15 -19.23 -25.29
C ARG A 132 4.43 -18.19 -24.45
N GLY A 133 4.05 -17.10 -25.12
CA GLY A 133 3.24 -16.04 -24.53
C GLY A 133 4.05 -15.05 -23.69
N ASN A 134 3.49 -13.86 -23.52
CA ASN A 134 4.17 -12.72 -22.90
C ASN A 134 4.61 -13.04 -21.48
N TYR A 135 3.73 -13.64 -20.67
CA TYR A 135 4.00 -13.89 -19.27
C TYR A 135 5.24 -14.76 -19.03
N MET A 136 5.34 -15.93 -19.68
CA MET A 136 6.52 -16.81 -19.50
C MET A 136 7.80 -16.21 -20.08
N LEU A 137 7.70 -15.41 -21.15
CA LEU A 137 8.84 -14.74 -21.76
C LEU A 137 9.32 -13.55 -20.92
N SER A 138 8.40 -12.80 -20.33
CA SER A 138 8.69 -11.79 -19.32
C SER A 138 9.35 -12.42 -18.09
N ASN A 139 8.80 -13.52 -17.57
CA ASN A 139 9.44 -14.23 -16.46
C ASN A 139 10.85 -14.71 -16.86
N LEU A 140 11.05 -15.18 -18.10
CA LEU A 140 12.38 -15.55 -18.59
C LEU A 140 13.33 -14.34 -18.58
N LEU A 141 12.89 -13.18 -19.08
CA LEU A 141 13.65 -11.94 -19.02
C LEU A 141 14.05 -11.58 -17.59
N GLN A 142 13.10 -11.67 -16.65
CA GLN A 142 13.33 -11.38 -15.24
C GLN A 142 14.34 -12.33 -14.58
N GLU A 143 14.21 -13.65 -14.80
CA GLU A 143 15.12 -14.66 -14.25
C GLU A 143 16.53 -14.51 -14.86
N LEU A 144 16.64 -14.17 -16.14
CA LEU A 144 17.93 -13.91 -16.80
C LEU A 144 18.63 -12.67 -16.23
N ALA A 145 17.89 -11.57 -16.05
CA ALA A 145 18.43 -10.35 -15.46
C ALA A 145 18.88 -10.58 -14.01
N THR A 146 18.08 -11.33 -13.24
CA THR A 146 18.42 -11.65 -11.84
C THR A 146 19.67 -12.53 -11.75
N ALA A 147 19.78 -13.55 -12.60
CA ALA A 147 20.98 -14.38 -12.67
C ALA A 147 22.23 -13.59 -13.09
N LYS A 148 22.07 -12.64 -14.01
CA LYS A 148 23.16 -11.76 -14.46
C LYS A 148 23.69 -10.87 -13.34
N ASP A 149 22.80 -10.28 -12.54
CA ASP A 149 23.19 -9.46 -11.39
C ASP A 149 24.00 -10.22 -10.34
N GLN A 150 23.73 -11.52 -10.20
CA GLN A 150 24.49 -12.41 -9.33
C GLN A 150 25.77 -12.95 -9.99
N GLY A 151 26.14 -12.43 -11.17
CA GLY A 151 27.36 -12.79 -11.89
C GLY A 151 27.33 -14.17 -12.54
N ARG A 152 26.14 -14.75 -12.80
CA ARG A 152 26.00 -16.06 -13.45
C ARG A 152 25.98 -15.91 -14.98
N SER A 153 26.90 -16.58 -15.67
CA SER A 153 26.96 -16.63 -17.14
C SER A 153 26.21 -17.83 -17.72
N GLN A 154 26.04 -18.90 -16.93
CA GLN A 154 25.22 -20.06 -17.27
C GLN A 154 24.36 -20.47 -16.09
N ILE A 155 23.09 -20.81 -16.37
CA ILE A 155 22.14 -21.28 -15.37
C ILE A 155 21.39 -22.53 -15.83
N LEU A 156 20.94 -23.30 -14.83
CA LEU A 156 19.93 -24.34 -15.00
C LEU A 156 18.59 -23.77 -14.55
N LEU A 157 17.64 -23.63 -15.48
CA LEU A 157 16.36 -22.97 -15.21
C LEU A 157 15.20 -23.95 -15.30
N ASP A 158 14.37 -24.04 -14.26
CA ASP A 158 13.17 -24.87 -14.24
C ASP A 158 12.00 -24.19 -14.96
N GLU A 159 11.29 -24.92 -15.84
CA GLU A 159 10.09 -24.43 -16.54
C GLU A 159 8.99 -23.96 -15.57
N ALA A 160 8.88 -24.62 -14.41
CA ALA A 160 7.91 -24.29 -13.38
C ALA A 160 8.11 -22.89 -12.77
N ARG A 161 9.33 -22.35 -12.80
CA ARG A 161 9.63 -20.98 -12.34
C ARG A 161 9.19 -19.93 -13.36
N LEU A 162 9.12 -20.31 -14.64
CA LEU A 162 8.59 -19.46 -15.72
C LEU A 162 7.08 -19.51 -15.84
N ALA A 163 6.49 -20.68 -15.58
CA ALA A 163 5.05 -20.93 -15.59
C ALA A 163 4.41 -20.83 -14.20
N GLU A 164 5.06 -20.13 -13.27
CA GLU A 164 4.56 -19.92 -11.92
C GLU A 164 3.19 -19.24 -11.95
N ASP A 165 2.32 -19.61 -11.02
CA ASP A 165 1.03 -18.95 -10.86
C ASP A 165 1.22 -17.45 -10.60
N PRO A 166 0.60 -16.52 -11.36
CA PRO A 166 0.86 -15.10 -11.20
C PRO A 166 0.48 -14.56 -9.83
N LEU A 167 -0.58 -15.09 -9.21
CA LEU A 167 -0.99 -14.70 -7.88
C LEU A 167 0.06 -15.14 -6.83
N GLN A 168 0.54 -16.39 -6.90
CA GLN A 168 1.62 -16.86 -6.03
C GLN A 168 2.95 -16.15 -6.29
N ARG A 169 3.29 -15.88 -7.56
CA ARG A 169 4.52 -15.18 -7.93
C ARG A 169 4.56 -13.79 -7.33
N LEU A 170 3.48 -13.02 -7.48
CA LEU A 170 3.40 -11.67 -6.91
C LEU A 170 3.42 -11.71 -5.37
N HIS A 171 2.64 -12.60 -4.74
CA HIS A 171 2.69 -12.81 -3.28
C HIS A 171 4.12 -13.08 -2.77
N ARG A 172 4.82 -14.00 -3.44
CA ARG A 172 6.20 -14.37 -3.11
C ARG A 172 7.18 -13.22 -3.31
N MET A 173 7.08 -12.50 -4.43
CA MET A 173 7.93 -11.34 -4.71
C MET A 173 7.74 -10.24 -3.67
N ILE A 174 6.50 -9.96 -3.26
CA ILE A 174 6.21 -8.98 -2.21
C ILE A 174 6.89 -9.41 -0.90
N LYS A 175 6.58 -10.62 -0.44
CA LYS A 175 7.01 -11.13 0.87
C LYS A 175 8.53 -11.22 1.02
N PHE A 176 9.23 -11.72 0.00
CA PHE A 176 10.64 -12.07 0.12
C PHE A 176 11.61 -11.11 -0.58
N THR A 177 11.14 -10.29 -1.52
CA THR A 177 12.00 -9.38 -2.30
C THR A 177 11.64 -7.92 -2.09
N PHE A 178 10.36 -7.56 -2.24
CA PHE A 178 9.98 -6.15 -2.30
C PHE A 178 10.11 -5.46 -0.95
N TRP A 179 9.63 -6.05 0.14
CA TRP A 179 9.80 -5.45 1.47
C TRP A 179 11.27 -5.21 1.84
N LYS A 180 12.12 -6.19 1.54
CA LYS A 180 13.59 -6.06 1.73
C LYS A 180 14.14 -4.88 0.93
N ASN A 181 13.73 -4.72 -0.32
CA ASN A 181 14.22 -3.64 -1.19
C ASN A 181 13.63 -2.27 -0.87
N LEU A 182 12.45 -2.20 -0.26
CA LEU A 182 11.83 -0.97 0.27
C LEU A 182 12.32 -0.61 1.68
N THR A 183 13.02 -1.50 2.37
CA THR A 183 13.54 -1.22 3.73
C THR A 183 14.71 -0.23 3.66
N ARG A 184 14.76 0.72 4.59
CA ARG A 184 15.83 1.71 4.77
C ARG A 184 16.25 1.76 6.24
N THR A 185 17.47 2.21 6.49
CA THR A 185 17.98 2.61 7.80
C THR A 185 18.69 3.95 7.66
N ILE A 186 18.65 4.80 8.69
CA ILE A 186 19.42 6.06 8.73
C ILE A 186 20.62 5.85 9.66
N ASP A 187 21.52 4.98 9.23
CA ASP A 187 22.77 4.67 9.93
C ASP A 187 23.96 4.69 8.97
N ARG A 188 25.16 4.35 9.47
CA ARG A 188 26.40 4.35 8.68
C ARG A 188 26.30 3.53 7.38
N LYS A 189 25.47 2.48 7.35
CA LYS A 189 25.30 1.60 6.19
C LYS A 189 24.22 2.12 5.24
N GLY A 190 23.08 2.56 5.79
CA GLY A 190 21.93 2.98 4.99
C GLY A 190 21.97 4.42 4.47
N LEU A 191 22.82 5.28 5.05
CA LEU A 191 22.83 6.71 4.76
C LEU A 191 23.10 7.03 3.27
N GLU A 192 23.99 6.27 2.63
CA GLU A 192 24.34 6.42 1.21
C GLU A 192 23.12 6.36 0.28
N LYS A 193 22.19 5.45 0.57
CA LYS A 193 21.01 5.23 -0.27
C LYS A 193 19.94 6.31 -0.05
N ILE A 194 19.83 6.82 1.18
CA ILE A 194 18.69 7.65 1.60
C ILE A 194 18.98 9.16 1.50
N ILE A 195 20.23 9.57 1.67
CA ILE A 195 20.52 10.97 1.90
C ILE A 195 20.34 11.83 0.65
N LEU A 196 20.53 11.24 -0.53
CA LEU A 196 20.27 11.90 -1.80
C LEU A 196 18.78 12.21 -1.94
N ASP A 197 18.49 13.44 -2.35
CA ASP A 197 17.13 13.90 -2.62
C ASP A 197 16.94 14.16 -4.12
N PRO A 198 16.28 13.27 -4.87
CA PRO A 198 15.96 13.49 -6.27
C PRO A 198 15.07 14.72 -6.51
N LYS A 199 14.43 15.26 -5.47
CA LYS A 199 13.57 16.45 -5.51
C LYS A 199 14.36 17.75 -5.24
N ASP A 200 15.60 17.66 -4.76
CA ASP A 200 16.42 18.84 -4.46
C ASP A 200 16.91 19.55 -5.74
N ARG A 201 16.60 20.84 -5.84
CA ARG A 201 16.96 21.73 -6.96
C ARG A 201 17.93 22.84 -6.55
N SER A 202 18.36 22.89 -5.29
CA SER A 202 19.33 23.89 -4.81
C SER A 202 20.69 23.74 -5.50
N GLU A 203 21.45 24.84 -5.54
CA GLU A 203 22.82 24.85 -6.11
C GLU A 203 23.80 24.02 -5.26
N GLU A 204 23.56 23.97 -3.95
CA GLU A 204 24.38 23.26 -2.99
C GLU A 204 23.99 21.76 -2.96
N LYS A 205 24.81 20.93 -3.59
CA LYS A 205 24.54 19.49 -3.72
C LYS A 205 25.11 18.62 -2.60
N ASN A 206 25.81 19.21 -1.62
CA ASN A 206 26.35 18.42 -0.51
C ASN A 206 25.21 17.89 0.38
N PRO A 207 25.13 16.58 0.63
CA PRO A 207 24.09 15.99 1.46
C PRO A 207 24.04 16.59 2.86
N LEU A 208 22.83 16.90 3.34
CA LEU A 208 22.61 17.53 4.64
C LEU A 208 21.65 16.70 5.48
N ILE A 209 22.01 16.49 6.75
CA ILE A 209 21.12 15.94 7.76
C ILE A 209 20.92 16.95 8.90
N TYR A 210 19.65 17.17 9.25
CA TYR A 210 19.22 18.01 10.36
C TYR A 210 18.87 17.13 11.57
N VAL A 211 19.42 17.49 12.72
CA VAL A 211 19.26 16.76 13.98
C VAL A 211 18.53 17.63 15.01
N PRO A 212 17.53 17.12 15.75
CA PRO A 212 16.89 17.87 16.83
C PRO A 212 17.90 18.44 17.85
N HIS A 213 17.61 19.64 18.36
CA HIS A 213 18.50 20.30 19.34
C HIS A 213 18.74 19.46 20.62
N ASP A 214 17.74 18.67 21.02
CA ASP A 214 17.66 17.93 22.27
C ASP A 214 18.18 16.48 22.16
N THR A 215 18.80 16.11 21.03
CA THR A 215 19.39 14.77 20.81
C THR A 215 20.90 14.85 20.52
N PRO A 216 21.74 15.30 21.50
CA PRO A 216 23.17 15.46 21.28
C PRO A 216 23.89 14.17 20.88
N HIS A 217 23.45 13.02 21.39
CA HIS A 217 24.03 11.71 21.05
C HIS A 217 23.83 11.34 19.57
N ILE A 218 22.67 11.65 18.97
CA ILE A 218 22.41 11.45 17.54
C ILE A 218 23.25 12.42 16.70
N TYR A 219 23.38 13.68 17.14
CA TYR A 219 24.21 14.67 16.45
C TYR A 219 25.68 14.23 16.40
N ASP A 220 26.23 13.82 17.55
CA ASP A 220 27.62 13.37 17.65
C ASP A 220 27.85 12.12 16.79
N TYR A 221 26.87 11.22 16.69
CA TYR A 221 26.90 10.07 15.80
C TYR A 221 27.07 10.49 14.33
N TYR A 222 26.21 11.36 13.80
CA TYR A 222 26.32 11.78 12.39
C TYR A 222 27.59 12.60 12.12
N VAL A 223 28.05 13.40 13.08
CA VAL A 223 29.35 14.09 12.97
C VAL A 223 30.51 13.09 12.87
N ASN A 224 30.44 11.98 13.61
CA ASN A 224 31.45 10.91 13.50
C ASN A 224 31.34 10.19 12.15
N VAL A 225 30.13 9.89 11.67
CA VAL A 225 29.91 9.31 10.33
C VAL A 225 30.50 10.22 9.25
N ALA A 226 30.30 11.54 9.32
CA ALA A 226 30.86 12.50 8.37
C ALA A 226 32.40 12.51 8.36
N LYS A 227 33.04 12.28 9.51
CA LYS A 227 34.51 12.18 9.64
C LYS A 227 35.05 10.86 9.12
N GLU A 228 34.34 9.76 9.37
CA GLU A 228 34.74 8.41 8.98
C GLU A 228 34.54 8.17 7.47
N LYS A 229 33.53 8.80 6.88
CA LYS A 229 33.17 8.73 5.45
C LYS A 229 33.22 10.11 4.78
N PRO A 230 34.42 10.72 4.63
CA PRO A 230 34.56 12.03 4.01
C PRO A 230 34.05 12.07 2.56
N GLU A 231 33.99 10.93 1.87
CA GLU A 231 33.44 10.78 0.52
C GLU A 231 31.95 11.13 0.40
N LEU A 232 31.19 11.07 1.50
CA LEU A 232 29.77 11.46 1.51
C LEU A 232 29.58 12.97 1.45
N ASN A 233 30.61 13.77 1.76
CA ASN A 233 30.51 15.22 1.97
C ASN A 233 29.33 15.60 2.89
N LEU A 234 29.07 14.77 3.90
CA LEU A 234 27.93 14.89 4.80
C LEU A 234 28.03 16.15 5.67
N ARG A 235 27.02 17.00 5.58
CA ARG A 235 26.82 18.13 6.50
C ARG A 235 25.82 17.74 7.58
N VAL A 236 26.09 18.18 8.82
CA VAL A 236 25.26 17.88 9.99
C VAL A 236 24.92 19.19 10.69
N GLU A 237 23.64 19.54 10.73
CA GLU A 237 23.17 20.79 11.34
C GLU A 237 22.15 20.51 12.45
N ARG A 238 22.13 21.35 13.48
CA ARG A 238 21.15 21.27 14.56
C ARG A 238 19.93 22.12 14.23
N LEU A 239 18.75 21.57 14.44
CA LEU A 239 17.49 22.29 14.37
C LEU A 239 17.30 23.19 15.60
N PRO A 240 16.48 24.24 15.51
CA PRO A 240 16.05 25.02 16.68
C PRO A 240 15.07 24.23 17.55
N LYS A 241 14.67 24.83 18.69
CA LYS A 241 13.69 24.23 19.61
C LYS A 241 12.31 24.04 18.99
N TYR A 242 11.91 24.95 18.10
CA TYR A 242 10.63 24.94 17.39
C TYR A 242 10.92 24.85 15.88
N PRO A 243 11.23 23.65 15.36
CA PRO A 243 11.67 23.47 13.98
C PRO A 243 10.54 23.60 12.96
N ASP A 244 9.28 23.61 13.39
CA ASP A 244 8.10 23.74 12.54
C ASP A 244 7.59 25.19 12.41
N ASP A 245 8.34 26.18 12.89
CA ASP A 245 8.08 27.59 12.62
C ASP A 245 8.18 27.86 11.11
N PRO A 246 7.10 28.32 10.45
CA PRO A 246 7.10 28.58 9.01
C PRO A 246 8.21 29.53 8.56
N GLN A 247 8.58 30.52 9.38
CA GLN A 247 9.66 31.46 9.04
C GLN A 247 11.01 30.75 9.00
N PHE A 248 11.26 29.86 9.98
CA PHE A 248 12.47 29.05 10.01
C PHE A 248 12.52 28.08 8.82
N VAL A 249 11.44 27.35 8.56
CA VAL A 249 11.37 26.39 7.44
C VAL A 249 11.59 27.10 6.10
N ARG A 250 11.04 28.30 5.93
CA ARG A 250 11.31 29.16 4.78
C ARG A 250 12.80 29.53 4.68
N SER A 251 13.44 29.91 5.78
CA SER A 251 14.85 30.31 5.79
C SER A 251 15.83 29.22 5.34
N ILE A 252 15.43 27.95 5.40
CA ILE A 252 16.23 26.80 4.99
C ILE A 252 15.76 26.16 3.68
N SER A 253 14.85 26.80 2.93
CA SER A 253 14.31 26.25 1.68
C SER A 253 15.38 26.06 0.59
N THR A 254 16.46 26.84 0.65
CA THR A 254 17.62 26.74 -0.27
C THR A 254 18.67 25.73 0.21
N LYS A 255 18.46 25.10 1.37
CA LYS A 255 19.34 24.09 1.97
C LYS A 255 18.50 22.90 2.46
N PRO A 256 17.83 22.18 1.55
CA PRO A 256 17.03 21.03 1.93
C PRO A 256 17.91 19.94 2.55
N GLY A 257 17.36 19.19 3.50
CA GLY A 257 18.08 18.14 4.19
C GLY A 257 17.17 17.07 4.74
N LEU A 258 17.73 15.88 4.95
CA LEU A 258 17.08 14.78 5.64
C LEU A 258 16.93 15.13 7.12
N LEU A 259 15.82 14.72 7.74
CA LEU A 259 15.62 14.83 9.17
C LEU A 259 15.99 13.51 9.84
N ALA A 260 16.77 13.60 10.90
CA ALA A 260 17.10 12.44 11.73
C ALA A 260 15.83 11.75 12.25
N LEU A 261 15.92 10.44 12.47
CA LEU A 261 14.86 9.65 13.10
C LEU A 261 15.42 8.92 14.32
N GLU A 262 14.53 8.22 15.04
CA GLU A 262 14.89 7.41 16.20
C GLU A 262 16.03 6.43 15.89
N MET A 263 16.94 6.29 16.85
CA MET A 263 18.04 5.34 16.81
C MET A 263 17.99 4.51 18.09
N ARG A 264 18.43 3.25 18.00
CA ARG A 264 18.53 2.38 19.17
C ARG A 264 19.99 2.07 19.47
N GLU A 265 20.25 1.63 20.70
CA GLU A 265 21.57 1.09 21.03
C GLU A 265 21.78 -0.22 20.26
N SER A 266 22.99 -0.42 19.74
CA SER A 266 23.30 -1.62 18.98
C SER A 266 23.31 -2.85 19.85
N ALA A 267 22.59 -3.88 19.40
CA ALA A 267 22.53 -5.17 20.09
C ALA A 267 23.89 -5.90 20.08
N THR A 268 24.76 -5.60 19.09
CA THR A 268 26.05 -6.26 18.92
C THR A 268 27.23 -5.46 19.46
N GLU A 269 27.12 -4.13 19.47
CA GLU A 269 28.20 -3.21 19.85
C GLU A 269 27.72 -2.23 20.93
N HIS A 270 27.84 -2.62 22.20
CA HIS A 270 27.44 -1.79 23.34
C HIS A 270 28.01 -0.37 23.27
N GLY A 271 27.17 0.63 23.50
CA GLY A 271 27.52 2.04 23.39
C GLY A 271 27.55 2.62 21.98
N GLN A 272 27.25 1.84 20.93
CA GLN A 272 27.03 2.37 19.58
C GLN A 272 25.55 2.51 19.24
N LEU A 273 25.22 3.47 18.39
CA LEU A 273 23.87 3.67 17.87
C LEU A 273 23.69 2.97 16.52
N GLU A 274 22.53 2.36 16.33
CA GLU A 274 22.08 1.82 15.04
C GLU A 274 20.72 2.40 14.66
N GLY A 275 20.49 2.54 13.36
CA GLY A 275 19.25 3.07 12.83
C GLY A 275 18.14 2.02 12.95
N ILE A 276 16.98 2.43 13.43
CA ILE A 276 15.79 1.56 13.38
C ILE A 276 15.35 1.45 11.90
N PRO A 277 15.07 0.23 11.39
CA PRO A 277 14.64 0.06 10.01
C PRO A 277 13.19 0.48 9.83
N PHE A 278 12.87 0.99 8.63
CA PHE A 278 11.52 1.31 8.20
C PHE A 278 11.36 1.10 6.70
N VAL A 279 10.13 1.16 6.20
CA VAL A 279 9.80 0.96 4.80
C VAL A 279 9.43 2.29 4.15
N VAL A 280 9.88 2.49 2.91
CA VAL A 280 9.51 3.65 2.08
C VAL A 280 8.48 3.27 1.00
N PRO A 281 7.72 4.22 0.44
CA PRO A 281 6.77 3.92 -0.63
C PRO A 281 7.41 3.27 -1.87
N GLY A 282 8.63 3.69 -2.25
CA GLY A 282 9.38 3.16 -3.40
C GLY A 282 9.66 4.19 -4.48
N ALA A 283 10.32 3.77 -5.55
CA ALA A 283 10.75 4.61 -6.67
C ALA A 283 11.62 5.81 -6.22
N ARG A 284 11.16 7.04 -6.44
CA ARG A 284 11.90 8.26 -6.08
C ARG A 284 11.83 8.63 -4.59
N PHE A 285 10.98 7.95 -3.82
CA PHE A 285 10.69 8.26 -2.42
C PHE A 285 11.63 7.48 -1.50
N ASN A 286 12.55 8.19 -0.85
CA ASN A 286 13.50 7.61 0.11
C ASN A 286 13.16 7.98 1.57
N GLU A 287 12.11 8.75 1.78
CA GLU A 287 11.67 9.20 3.09
C GLU A 287 10.64 8.24 3.71
N ILE A 288 10.53 8.24 5.04
CA ILE A 288 9.35 7.69 5.71
C ILE A 288 8.18 8.65 5.46
N TYR A 289 7.07 8.15 4.93
CA TYR A 289 5.84 8.91 4.69
C TYR A 289 4.77 8.52 5.72
N ASN A 290 3.95 9.47 6.18
CA ASN A 290 3.01 9.23 7.28
C ASN A 290 1.96 8.16 6.94
N TRP A 291 1.00 8.49 6.09
CA TRP A 291 -0.17 7.63 5.87
C TRP A 291 0.14 6.38 5.05
N ASP A 292 1.11 6.43 4.11
CA ASP A 292 1.64 5.26 3.40
C ASP A 292 2.11 4.18 4.37
N SER A 293 2.80 4.60 5.44
CA SER A 293 3.38 3.67 6.41
C SER A 293 2.32 2.87 7.17
N TYR A 294 1.12 3.42 7.37
CA TYR A 294 0.01 2.64 7.94
C TYR A 294 -0.35 1.46 7.02
N PHE A 295 -0.56 1.72 5.73
CA PHE A 295 -0.90 0.66 4.77
C PHE A 295 0.25 -0.33 4.60
N MET A 296 1.49 0.16 4.47
CA MET A 296 2.67 -0.71 4.41
C MET A 296 2.75 -1.62 5.64
N ALA A 297 2.53 -1.08 6.84
CA ALA A 297 2.53 -1.88 8.07
C ALA A 297 1.45 -2.96 8.10
N LEU A 298 0.25 -2.74 7.54
CA LEU A 298 -0.76 -3.81 7.41
C LEU A 298 -0.24 -4.96 6.52
N GLY A 299 0.47 -4.63 5.44
CA GLY A 299 1.16 -5.60 4.58
C GLY A 299 2.26 -6.35 5.32
N LEU A 300 3.10 -5.65 6.08
CA LEU A 300 4.16 -6.23 6.90
C LEU A 300 3.59 -7.18 7.97
N ILE A 301 2.51 -6.78 8.64
CA ILE A 301 1.81 -7.63 9.61
C ILE A 301 1.29 -8.90 8.95
N SER A 302 0.70 -8.77 7.76
CA SER A 302 0.21 -9.93 6.98
C SER A 302 1.32 -10.89 6.56
N ASP A 303 2.56 -10.39 6.45
CA ASP A 303 3.76 -11.17 6.09
C ASP A 303 4.63 -11.58 7.29
N ASP A 304 4.17 -11.36 8.53
CA ASP A 304 4.86 -11.66 9.80
C ASP A 304 6.14 -10.83 10.04
N LEU A 305 6.22 -9.62 9.47
CA LEU A 305 7.35 -8.68 9.62
C LEU A 305 7.06 -7.61 10.68
N ILE A 306 6.70 -8.05 11.89
CA ILE A 306 6.17 -7.18 12.97
C ILE A 306 7.21 -6.17 13.47
N ASP A 307 8.48 -6.57 13.62
CA ASP A 307 9.55 -5.69 14.10
C ASP A 307 9.74 -4.45 13.18
N LEU A 308 9.57 -4.65 11.87
CA LEU A 308 9.68 -3.57 10.89
C LEU A 308 8.48 -2.61 10.96
N ALA A 309 7.29 -3.13 11.26
CA ALA A 309 6.12 -2.31 11.54
C ALA A 309 6.25 -1.53 12.86
N GLN A 310 6.85 -2.12 13.90
CA GLN A 310 7.16 -1.42 15.15
C GLN A 310 8.10 -0.23 14.91
N GLY A 311 9.13 -0.41 14.08
CA GLY A 311 10.09 0.64 13.76
C GLY A 311 9.45 1.91 13.17
N ILE A 312 8.41 1.75 12.34
CA ILE A 312 7.60 2.87 11.82
C ILE A 312 6.98 3.68 12.97
N VAL A 313 6.36 3.02 13.94
CA VAL A 313 5.72 3.68 15.10
C VAL A 313 6.76 4.36 15.99
N ASP A 314 7.91 3.73 16.21
CA ASP A 314 9.00 4.35 16.99
C ASP A 314 9.49 5.64 16.31
N HIS A 315 9.58 5.66 14.98
CA HIS A 315 9.88 6.88 14.23
C HIS A 315 8.76 7.93 14.33
N PHE A 316 7.49 7.55 14.29
CA PHE A 316 6.38 8.49 14.48
C PHE A 316 6.37 9.11 15.87
N ILE A 317 6.65 8.32 16.91
CA ILE A 317 6.82 8.81 18.28
C ILE A 317 7.95 9.86 18.33
N PHE A 318 9.09 9.55 17.71
CA PHE A 318 10.22 10.49 17.61
C PHE A 318 9.84 11.77 16.87
N GLN A 319 9.15 11.67 15.73
CA GLN A 319 8.72 12.84 14.97
C GLN A 319 7.75 13.72 15.76
N ILE A 320 6.76 13.14 16.45
CA ILE A 320 5.85 13.90 17.31
C ILE A 320 6.60 14.57 18.46
N ARG A 321 7.59 13.87 19.04
CA ARG A 321 8.38 14.40 20.15
C ARG A 321 9.21 15.61 19.73
N HIS A 322 9.92 15.52 18.60
CA HIS A 322 10.96 16.48 18.20
C HIS A 322 10.51 17.47 17.10
N TYR A 323 9.50 17.12 16.31
CA TYR A 323 8.96 17.92 15.20
C TYR A 323 7.49 18.31 15.39
N GLY A 324 6.88 17.87 16.51
CA GLY A 324 5.53 18.25 16.94
C GLY A 324 4.40 17.49 16.25
N LYS A 325 4.68 16.71 15.21
CA LYS A 325 3.71 15.98 14.39
C LYS A 325 4.38 14.80 13.67
N VAL A 326 3.59 13.84 13.20
CA VAL A 326 4.07 12.97 12.12
C VAL A 326 4.11 13.80 10.83
N LEU A 327 5.29 13.83 10.22
CA LEU A 327 5.57 14.66 9.04
C LEU A 327 5.07 13.97 7.78
N ASN A 328 4.74 14.75 6.75
CA ASN A 328 4.45 14.22 5.41
C ASN A 328 5.56 13.28 4.93
N GLY A 329 6.81 13.77 4.97
CA GLY A 329 8.02 12.97 4.86
C GLY A 329 9.11 13.54 5.77
N ASN A 330 10.15 12.78 6.12
CA ASN A 330 11.21 13.26 7.03
C ASN A 330 12.28 14.13 6.32
N ARG A 331 11.86 15.21 5.63
CA ARG A 331 12.73 16.23 5.02
C ARG A 331 12.40 17.62 5.56
N SER A 332 13.36 18.53 5.52
CA SER A 332 13.21 19.87 6.10
C SER A 332 12.02 20.67 5.54
N TYR A 333 11.73 20.57 4.24
CA TYR A 333 10.59 21.24 3.60
C TYR A 333 9.21 20.63 3.95
N TYR A 334 9.18 19.58 4.77
CA TYR A 334 7.96 19.00 5.33
C TYR A 334 7.72 19.36 6.80
N LEU A 335 8.61 20.11 7.47
CA LEU A 335 8.50 20.41 8.91
C LEU A 335 7.17 21.08 9.32
N THR A 336 6.54 21.83 8.42
CA THR A 336 5.23 22.46 8.66
C THR A 336 4.01 21.60 8.28
N ARG A 337 4.23 20.45 7.63
CA ARG A 337 3.19 19.69 6.93
C ARG A 337 3.10 18.25 7.44
N SER A 338 1.88 17.83 7.77
CA SER A 338 1.56 16.46 8.17
C SER A 338 0.96 15.68 7.01
N GLN A 339 0.22 14.62 7.33
CA GLN A 339 -0.57 13.78 6.41
C GLN A 339 -1.70 13.09 7.20
N PRO A 340 -2.65 12.40 6.56
CA PRO A 340 -3.79 11.77 7.25
C PRO A 340 -3.35 10.90 8.45
N PRO A 341 -3.90 11.11 9.66
CA PRO A 341 -3.39 10.50 10.89
C PRO A 341 -3.92 9.08 11.12
N PHE A 342 -3.01 8.09 11.24
CA PHE A 342 -3.34 6.67 11.48
C PHE A 342 -2.59 6.03 12.67
N LEU A 343 -1.85 6.81 13.47
CA LEU A 343 -0.93 6.29 14.51
C LEU A 343 -1.62 5.38 15.55
N THR A 344 -2.85 5.72 15.96
CA THR A 344 -3.57 4.99 17.01
C THR A 344 -3.98 3.58 16.57
N ASP A 345 -4.63 3.45 15.40
CA ASP A 345 -4.98 2.14 14.85
C ASP A 345 -3.71 1.34 14.53
N LEU A 346 -2.70 1.97 13.92
CA LEU A 346 -1.41 1.33 13.62
C LEU A 346 -0.78 0.69 14.87
N ALA A 347 -0.64 1.46 15.94
CA ALA A 347 -0.05 0.97 17.18
C ALA A 347 -0.86 -0.18 17.80
N LEU A 348 -2.19 -0.10 17.77
CA LEU A 348 -3.07 -1.15 18.28
C LEU A 348 -3.00 -2.43 17.44
N GLN A 349 -2.94 -2.32 16.11
CA GLN A 349 -2.81 -3.47 15.22
C GLN A 349 -1.48 -4.20 15.44
N ILE A 350 -0.39 -3.46 15.57
CA ILE A 350 0.93 -4.04 15.87
C ILE A 350 0.90 -4.71 17.25
N TYR A 351 0.41 -4.01 18.29
CA TYR A 351 0.37 -4.53 19.66
C TYR A 351 -0.36 -5.88 19.76
N ARG A 352 -1.46 -6.07 19.04
CA ARG A 352 -2.23 -7.33 19.01
C ARG A 352 -1.48 -8.52 18.39
N ASN A 353 -0.47 -8.23 17.58
CA ASN A 353 0.37 -9.21 16.90
C ASN A 353 1.74 -9.37 17.58
N LEU A 354 2.02 -8.66 18.68
CA LEU A 354 3.24 -8.86 19.45
C LEU A 354 3.19 -10.16 20.26
N PRO A 355 4.36 -10.79 20.52
CA PRO A 355 4.46 -11.98 21.35
C PRO A 355 3.90 -11.76 22.76
N GLU A 356 3.17 -12.74 23.29
CA GLU A 356 2.53 -12.65 24.61
C GLU A 356 3.56 -12.75 25.77
N ASP A 357 4.76 -13.27 25.53
CA ASP A 357 5.82 -13.43 26.53
C ASP A 357 6.52 -12.11 26.91
N THR A 358 6.36 -11.05 26.13
CA THR A 358 6.87 -9.69 26.40
C THR A 358 5.74 -8.70 26.72
N GLU A 359 4.64 -9.16 27.32
CA GLU A 359 3.42 -8.35 27.54
C GLU A 359 3.71 -7.01 28.23
N LYS A 360 4.62 -7.00 29.21
CA LYS A 360 4.96 -5.78 29.94
C LYS A 360 5.64 -4.75 29.04
N GLU A 361 6.68 -5.16 28.31
CA GLU A 361 7.39 -4.31 27.36
C GLU A 361 6.46 -3.83 26.23
N ASN A 362 5.56 -4.71 25.77
CA ASN A 362 4.57 -4.37 24.75
C ASN A 362 3.60 -3.30 25.24
N LYS A 363 3.13 -3.38 26.50
CA LYS A 363 2.26 -2.36 27.10
C LYS A 363 2.97 -1.03 27.28
N GLU A 364 4.24 -1.06 27.69
CA GLU A 364 5.07 0.15 27.79
C GLU A 364 5.27 0.80 26.41
N TRP A 365 5.54 0.01 25.37
CA TRP A 365 5.62 0.46 23.98
C TRP A 365 4.30 1.08 23.50
N LEU A 366 3.16 0.41 23.72
CA LEU A 366 1.84 0.93 23.36
C LEU A 366 1.55 2.24 24.09
N ALA A 367 1.90 2.34 25.38
CA ALA A 367 1.72 3.57 26.15
C ALA A 367 2.52 4.74 25.57
N ARG A 368 3.75 4.51 25.05
CA ARG A 368 4.51 5.56 24.34
C ARG A 368 3.77 6.02 23.08
N ALA A 369 3.26 5.09 22.28
CA ALA A 369 2.53 5.41 21.06
C ALA A 369 1.24 6.21 21.34
N ILE A 370 0.44 5.78 22.32
CA ILE A 370 -0.81 6.47 22.69
C ILE A 370 -0.54 7.86 23.26
N ARG A 371 0.50 8.03 24.10
CA ARG A 371 0.91 9.36 24.58
C ARG A 371 1.31 10.29 23.44
N ALA A 372 2.05 9.78 22.45
CA ALA A 372 2.41 10.55 21.27
C ALA A 372 1.17 10.94 20.45
N ALA A 373 0.23 10.01 20.24
CA ALA A 373 -1.03 10.31 19.55
C ALA A 373 -1.88 11.38 20.26
N ILE A 374 -1.94 11.35 21.60
CA ILE A 374 -2.63 12.39 22.40
C ILE A 374 -1.97 13.76 22.19
N LYS A 375 -0.63 13.81 22.21
CA LYS A 375 0.13 15.03 21.96
C LYS A 375 -0.14 15.58 20.55
N GLU A 376 -0.10 14.72 19.53
CA GLU A 376 -0.41 15.10 18.15
C GLU A 376 -1.85 15.61 18.02
N TYR A 377 -2.83 14.92 18.61
CA TYR A 377 -4.24 15.32 18.59
C TYR A 377 -4.43 16.74 19.12
N HIS A 378 -3.88 17.07 20.29
CA HIS A 378 -4.04 18.40 20.88
C HIS A 378 -3.20 19.49 20.18
N ASN A 379 -1.92 19.23 19.91
CA ASN A 379 -1.01 20.26 19.40
C ASN A 379 -1.17 20.54 17.90
N LEU A 380 -1.75 19.59 17.15
CA LEU A 380 -1.87 19.72 15.69
C LEU A 380 -3.32 19.82 15.23
N TRP A 381 -4.10 18.75 15.45
CA TRP A 381 -5.40 18.58 14.81
C TRP A 381 -6.51 19.36 15.49
N MET A 382 -6.42 19.51 16.81
CA MET A 382 -7.36 20.26 17.64
C MET A 382 -6.81 21.63 18.03
N THR A 383 -5.99 22.23 17.16
CA THR A 383 -5.48 23.59 17.36
C THR A 383 -5.66 24.40 16.07
N GLU A 384 -5.85 25.71 16.21
CA GLU A 384 -5.93 26.62 15.08
C GLU A 384 -4.58 26.69 14.35
N PRO A 385 -4.57 26.79 13.01
CA PRO A 385 -5.72 27.07 12.14
C PRO A 385 -6.50 25.84 11.64
N ARG A 386 -6.09 24.62 12.00
CA ARG A 386 -6.77 23.38 11.55
C ARG A 386 -8.14 23.22 12.17
N LEU A 387 -8.27 23.44 13.48
CA LEU A 387 -9.56 23.43 14.17
C LEU A 387 -10.42 24.62 13.71
N ASP A 388 -11.63 24.34 13.24
CA ASP A 388 -12.66 25.35 13.03
C ASP A 388 -13.52 25.48 14.30
N ARG A 389 -13.60 26.70 14.86
CA ARG A 389 -14.31 26.94 16.13
C ARG A 389 -15.83 26.84 16.02
N GLU A 390 -16.39 27.10 14.83
CA GLU A 390 -17.84 27.12 14.65
C GLU A 390 -18.41 25.71 14.59
N THR A 391 -17.82 24.85 13.75
CA THR A 391 -18.25 23.46 13.62
C THR A 391 -17.66 22.55 14.70
N GLY A 392 -16.49 22.89 15.24
CA GLY A 392 -15.67 22.02 16.09
C GLY A 392 -14.92 20.93 15.32
N LEU A 393 -15.02 20.92 13.99
CA LEU A 393 -14.32 19.97 13.11
C LEU A 393 -12.95 20.51 12.69
N SER A 394 -12.08 19.62 12.24
CA SER A 394 -10.72 19.97 11.79
C SER A 394 -10.63 19.97 10.27
N ARG A 395 -9.67 20.74 9.75
CA ARG A 395 -9.36 20.91 8.33
C ARG A 395 -7.88 20.67 8.09
N PHE A 396 -7.53 20.24 6.88
CA PHE A 396 -6.14 20.28 6.43
C PHE A 396 -5.76 21.74 6.18
N ARG A 397 -5.02 22.35 7.10
CA ARG A 397 -4.66 23.78 7.03
C ARG A 397 -3.28 24.01 7.63
N PRO A 398 -2.23 23.51 6.98
CA PRO A 398 -0.86 23.70 7.45
C PRO A 398 -0.45 25.18 7.38
N PRO A 399 0.29 25.68 8.38
CA PRO A 399 0.89 27.00 8.27
C PRO A 399 2.07 26.94 7.30
N ALA A 400 2.10 27.80 6.29
CA ALA A 400 3.20 27.84 5.33
C ALA A 400 3.40 29.23 4.76
N ILE A 401 4.63 29.50 4.30
CA ILE A 401 5.06 30.77 3.73
C ILE A 401 5.74 30.51 2.38
N GLY A 402 5.28 31.20 1.35
CA GLY A 402 5.88 31.17 0.03
C GLY A 402 5.60 29.88 -0.74
N ILE A 403 6.39 29.68 -1.80
CA ILE A 403 6.20 28.61 -2.77
C ILE A 403 6.84 27.30 -2.24
N PRO A 404 6.15 26.15 -2.33
CA PRO A 404 6.71 24.84 -1.98
C PRO A 404 8.00 24.55 -2.77
N PRO A 405 9.16 24.31 -2.11
CA PRO A 405 10.43 24.15 -2.80
C PRO A 405 10.63 22.77 -3.45
N GLU A 406 9.82 21.77 -3.10
CA GLU A 406 9.96 20.38 -3.56
C GLU A 406 9.30 20.11 -4.93
N THR A 407 8.52 21.06 -5.44
CA THR A 407 7.84 20.92 -6.73
C THR A 407 8.79 21.15 -7.91
N GLU A 408 8.42 20.69 -9.09
CA GLU A 408 9.18 20.97 -10.31
C GLU A 408 9.25 22.48 -10.57
N ALA A 409 10.38 22.97 -11.12
CA ALA A 409 10.59 24.41 -11.33
C ALA A 409 9.51 25.05 -12.22
N SER A 410 8.97 24.29 -13.18
CA SER A 410 7.91 24.73 -14.07
C SER A 410 6.50 24.57 -13.51
N HIS A 411 6.33 23.90 -12.36
CA HIS A 411 5.03 23.46 -11.86
C HIS A 411 4.06 24.62 -11.65
N PHE A 412 4.53 25.71 -11.03
CA PHE A 412 3.70 26.88 -10.72
C PHE A 412 3.87 28.05 -11.70
N LEU A 413 4.66 27.94 -12.77
CA LEU A 413 4.93 29.07 -13.66
C LEU A 413 3.64 29.66 -14.25
N HIS A 414 2.72 28.80 -14.70
CA HIS A 414 1.42 29.23 -15.24
C HIS A 414 0.55 29.98 -14.21
N VAL A 415 0.71 29.70 -12.92
CA VAL A 415 0.02 30.42 -11.83
C VAL A 415 0.74 31.72 -11.53
N LEU A 416 2.07 31.73 -11.53
CA LEU A 416 2.91 32.85 -11.08
C LEU A 416 3.07 33.95 -12.15
N GLU A 417 3.05 33.59 -13.44
CA GLU A 417 3.20 34.52 -14.57
C GLU A 417 2.20 35.70 -14.51
N PRO A 418 0.88 35.49 -14.34
CA PRO A 418 -0.07 36.58 -14.19
C PRO A 418 0.21 37.51 -12.99
N PHE A 419 0.72 36.96 -11.87
CA PHE A 419 1.07 37.77 -10.71
C PHE A 419 2.38 38.55 -10.93
N ALA A 420 3.37 37.96 -11.59
CA ALA A 420 4.58 38.68 -11.98
C ALA A 420 4.25 39.88 -12.89
N GLU A 421 3.35 39.69 -13.86
CA GLU A 421 2.84 40.78 -14.71
C GLU A 421 2.07 41.84 -13.90
N LYS A 422 1.18 41.41 -12.99
CA LYS A 422 0.44 42.31 -12.06
C LYS A 422 1.37 43.20 -11.25
N HIS A 423 2.53 42.67 -10.84
CA HIS A 423 3.55 43.39 -10.06
C HIS A 423 4.63 44.08 -10.92
N ASN A 424 4.53 44.02 -12.25
CA ASN A 424 5.50 44.58 -13.21
C ASN A 424 6.95 44.08 -13.01
N MET A 425 7.11 42.78 -12.76
CA MET A 425 8.41 42.13 -12.52
C MET A 425 8.63 40.96 -13.49
N GLY A 426 9.88 40.55 -13.69
CA GLY A 426 10.16 39.25 -14.32
C GLY A 426 9.74 38.10 -13.39
N VAL A 427 9.39 36.94 -13.95
CA VAL A 427 8.89 35.79 -13.17
C VAL A 427 9.89 35.34 -12.09
N ASP A 428 11.17 35.20 -12.43
CA ASP A 428 12.21 34.79 -11.46
C ASP A 428 12.40 35.84 -10.35
N GLU A 429 12.37 37.14 -10.71
CA GLU A 429 12.46 38.23 -9.74
C GLU A 429 11.25 38.23 -8.80
N PHE A 430 10.05 38.03 -9.35
CA PHE A 430 8.81 37.93 -8.57
C PHE A 430 8.85 36.75 -7.62
N ILE A 431 9.24 35.57 -8.11
CA ILE A 431 9.38 34.35 -7.29
C ILE A 431 10.28 34.62 -6.10
N GLN A 432 11.45 35.22 -6.33
CA GLN A 432 12.39 35.52 -5.26
C GLN A 432 11.80 36.52 -4.25
N LYS A 433 11.25 37.64 -4.72
CA LYS A 433 10.67 38.67 -3.84
C LYS A 433 9.44 38.22 -3.06
N TYR A 434 8.59 37.40 -3.67
CA TYR A 434 7.44 36.80 -2.99
C TYR A 434 7.90 35.85 -1.88
N ASN A 435 8.87 35.01 -2.21
CA ASN A 435 9.49 34.08 -1.28
C ASN A 435 10.25 34.74 -0.12
N ASP A 436 10.86 35.90 -0.37
CA ASP A 436 11.55 36.72 0.62
C ASP A 436 10.58 37.62 1.42
N GLN A 437 9.26 37.51 1.14
CA GLN A 437 8.18 38.33 1.71
C GLN A 437 8.35 39.85 1.48
N GLU A 438 9.11 40.24 0.46
CA GLU A 438 9.21 41.63 0.00
C GLU A 438 7.95 42.04 -0.78
N VAL A 439 7.33 41.07 -1.46
CA VAL A 439 6.04 41.21 -2.14
C VAL A 439 5.01 40.37 -1.41
N ILE A 440 3.91 40.99 -0.99
CA ILE A 440 2.77 40.33 -0.35
C ILE A 440 1.59 40.38 -1.32
N ASP A 441 1.06 39.22 -1.69
CA ASP A 441 -0.13 39.09 -2.52
C ASP A 441 -1.08 38.08 -1.89
N THR A 442 -2.18 38.58 -1.32
CA THR A 442 -3.11 37.78 -0.52
C THR A 442 -3.84 36.72 -1.33
N GLU A 443 -4.05 36.96 -2.62
CA GLU A 443 -4.70 36.01 -3.53
C GLU A 443 -3.76 34.83 -3.83
N LEU A 444 -2.47 35.12 -3.99
CA LEU A 444 -1.45 34.09 -4.16
C LEU A 444 -1.18 33.31 -2.85
N ASP A 445 -1.22 33.99 -1.70
CA ASP A 445 -1.13 33.35 -0.38
C ASP A 445 -2.29 32.37 -0.16
N GLU A 446 -3.51 32.76 -0.54
CA GLU A 446 -4.69 31.89 -0.48
C GLU A 446 -4.53 30.67 -1.39
N PHE A 447 -4.05 30.87 -2.63
CA PHE A 447 -3.75 29.75 -3.54
C PHE A 447 -2.77 28.74 -2.92
N PHE A 448 -1.62 29.20 -2.40
CA PHE A 448 -0.63 28.30 -1.80
C PHE A 448 -1.09 27.66 -0.50
N MET A 449 -1.94 28.35 0.28
CA MET A 449 -2.58 27.75 1.44
C MET A 449 -3.44 26.55 1.02
N HIS A 450 -4.22 26.65 -0.06
CA HIS A 450 -4.99 25.53 -0.58
C HIS A 450 -4.10 24.44 -1.19
N ASP A 451 -3.07 24.77 -1.99
CA ASP A 451 -2.12 23.77 -2.54
C ASP A 451 -1.48 22.92 -1.44
N ILE A 452 -0.97 23.57 -0.39
CA ILE A 452 -0.28 22.88 0.70
C ILE A 452 -1.27 22.08 1.55
N ALA A 453 -2.51 22.55 1.71
CA ALA A 453 -3.59 21.78 2.32
C ALA A 453 -3.92 20.50 1.52
N ILE A 454 -3.93 20.57 0.18
CA ILE A 454 -4.12 19.39 -0.68
C ILE A 454 -3.01 18.36 -0.39
N ARG A 455 -1.75 18.79 -0.33
CA ARG A 455 -0.60 17.90 -0.02
C ARG A 455 -0.69 17.30 1.38
N GLU A 456 -1.18 18.05 2.37
CA GLU A 456 -1.43 17.52 3.71
C GLU A 456 -2.59 16.52 3.74
N SER A 457 -3.56 16.61 2.82
CA SER A 457 -4.65 15.65 2.70
C SER A 457 -4.21 14.29 2.14
N GLY A 458 -3.03 14.23 1.52
CA GLY A 458 -2.53 13.07 0.75
C GLY A 458 -3.18 12.88 -0.63
N HIS A 459 -4.18 13.69 -0.99
CA HIS A 459 -4.87 13.61 -2.27
C HIS A 459 -4.39 14.69 -3.25
N ASP A 460 -3.07 14.93 -3.34
CA ASP A 460 -2.46 15.85 -4.30
C ASP A 460 -2.30 15.21 -5.68
N THR A 461 -3.06 15.58 -6.74
CA THR A 461 -4.24 16.47 -6.71
C THR A 461 -5.54 15.80 -7.15
N THR A 462 -6.67 16.40 -6.75
CA THR A 462 -8.06 16.06 -7.08
C THR A 462 -8.86 17.34 -7.27
N THR A 463 -9.79 17.35 -8.23
CA THR A 463 -10.77 18.42 -8.45
C THR A 463 -11.63 18.68 -7.20
N ARG A 464 -11.76 17.70 -6.28
CA ARG A 464 -12.45 17.85 -4.99
C ARG A 464 -11.93 19.02 -4.16
N PHE A 465 -10.63 19.30 -4.25
CA PHE A 465 -9.92 20.16 -3.31
C PHE A 465 -9.34 21.44 -3.92
N GLU A 466 -9.42 21.59 -5.25
CA GLU A 466 -8.89 22.77 -5.93
C GLU A 466 -9.51 24.06 -5.38
N SER A 467 -8.62 24.99 -4.99
CA SER A 467 -8.98 26.32 -4.46
C SER A 467 -9.95 26.31 -3.27
N CYS A 468 -10.09 25.19 -2.55
CA CYS A 468 -10.98 25.13 -1.39
C CYS A 468 -10.50 24.22 -0.25
N CYS A 469 -9.49 23.36 -0.45
CA CYS A 469 -9.05 22.35 0.52
C CYS A 469 -8.94 22.86 1.98
N ALA A 470 -8.20 23.96 2.19
CA ALA A 470 -7.98 24.57 3.49
C ALA A 470 -9.24 25.06 4.23
N ASP A 471 -10.37 25.18 3.54
CA ASP A 471 -11.66 25.54 4.12
C ASP A 471 -12.60 24.34 4.30
N LEU A 472 -12.21 23.15 3.85
CA LEU A 472 -13.04 21.96 3.95
C LEU A 472 -12.78 21.23 5.26
N ALA A 473 -13.83 21.11 6.09
CA ALA A 473 -13.90 20.08 7.11
C ALA A 473 -14.22 18.76 6.39
N THR A 474 -13.18 18.02 6.05
CA THR A 474 -13.32 16.82 5.22
C THR A 474 -13.89 15.65 6.01
N VAL A 475 -14.67 14.81 5.34
CA VAL A 475 -15.10 13.51 5.89
C VAL A 475 -13.89 12.69 6.32
N ASP A 476 -12.83 12.76 5.51
CA ASP A 476 -11.55 12.08 5.63
C ASP A 476 -10.94 12.31 7.01
N LEU A 477 -10.49 13.55 7.27
CA LEU A 477 -9.77 13.90 8.48
C LEU A 477 -10.64 13.68 9.73
N ASN A 478 -11.90 14.11 9.68
CA ASN A 478 -12.76 14.04 10.86
C ASN A 478 -13.16 12.60 11.21
N THR A 479 -13.21 11.70 10.23
CA THR A 479 -13.34 10.27 10.48
C THR A 479 -12.08 9.69 11.16
N LEU A 480 -10.89 10.10 10.71
CA LEU A 480 -9.63 9.66 11.32
C LEU A 480 -9.46 10.20 12.75
N LEU A 481 -9.90 11.43 13.01
CA LEU A 481 -9.88 12.00 14.37
C LEU A 481 -10.90 11.33 15.29
N TYR A 482 -12.07 10.93 14.77
CA TYR A 482 -13.00 10.08 15.53
C TYR A 482 -12.31 8.76 15.90
N LYS A 483 -11.57 8.16 14.97
CA LYS A 483 -10.84 6.92 15.24
C LYS A 483 -9.76 7.11 16.30
N TYR A 484 -9.00 8.21 16.26
CA TYR A 484 -8.06 8.58 17.32
C TYR A 484 -8.76 8.64 18.69
N GLU A 485 -9.88 9.36 18.78
CA GLU A 485 -10.60 9.54 20.04
C GLU A 485 -11.08 8.20 20.61
N VAL A 486 -11.66 7.34 19.76
CA VAL A 486 -12.14 6.02 20.15
C VAL A 486 -11.00 5.08 20.56
N ASP A 487 -9.92 5.04 19.78
CA ASP A 487 -8.78 4.16 20.04
C ASP A 487 -8.02 4.56 21.31
N ILE A 488 -7.83 5.85 21.54
CA ILE A 488 -7.24 6.36 22.79
C ILE A 488 -8.11 5.97 23.97
N GLY A 489 -9.44 6.17 23.87
CA GLY A 489 -10.38 5.77 24.90
C GLY A 489 -10.33 4.27 25.21
N PHE A 490 -10.34 3.42 24.18
CA PHE A 490 -10.20 1.97 24.35
C PHE A 490 -8.85 1.57 24.93
N ALA A 491 -7.75 2.17 24.47
CA ALA A 491 -6.43 1.82 24.97
C ALA A 491 -6.28 2.14 26.46
N ILE A 492 -6.76 3.32 26.89
CA ILE A 492 -6.79 3.73 28.30
C ILE A 492 -7.61 2.76 29.14
N ARG A 493 -8.83 2.43 28.71
CA ARG A 493 -9.72 1.53 29.45
C ARG A 493 -9.20 0.10 29.52
N ASP A 494 -8.77 -0.46 28.39
CA ASP A 494 -8.55 -1.90 28.22
C ASP A 494 -7.11 -2.32 28.55
N TYR A 495 -6.13 -1.41 28.41
CA TYR A 495 -4.70 -1.74 28.60
C TYR A 495 -4.01 -0.94 29.72
N PHE A 496 -4.61 0.15 30.18
CA PHE A 496 -4.02 1.05 31.18
C PHE A 496 -4.92 1.32 32.40
N ASP A 497 -5.82 0.38 32.73
CA ASP A 497 -6.70 0.46 33.92
C ASP A 497 -7.49 1.77 34.05
N ASP A 498 -7.93 2.31 32.91
CA ASP A 498 -8.62 3.60 32.77
C ASP A 498 -7.82 4.81 33.27
N HIS A 499 -6.48 4.71 33.31
CA HIS A 499 -5.60 5.73 33.85
C HIS A 499 -4.27 5.82 33.07
N LEU A 500 -4.08 6.90 32.31
CA LEU A 500 -2.82 7.15 31.58
C LEU A 500 -2.23 8.53 31.89
N GLU A 501 -1.02 8.54 32.45
CA GLU A 501 -0.24 9.77 32.68
C GLU A 501 0.49 10.22 31.41
N LEU A 502 0.63 11.54 31.25
CA LEU A 502 1.39 12.17 30.19
C LEU A 502 2.68 12.77 30.75
N PHE A 503 3.80 12.61 30.04
CA PHE A 503 5.11 13.07 30.50
C PHE A 503 5.68 14.25 29.73
N ASP A 504 5.25 14.43 28.48
CA ASP A 504 5.56 15.61 27.69
C ASP A 504 4.64 16.76 28.11
N GLU A 505 5.20 17.95 28.33
CA GLU A 505 4.43 19.15 28.64
C GLU A 505 3.88 19.82 27.37
N PHE A 506 2.56 19.96 27.31
CA PHE A 506 1.82 20.69 26.27
C PHE A 506 0.43 21.12 26.80
N ASP A 507 -0.25 22.00 26.06
CA ASP A 507 -1.59 22.47 26.41
C ASP A 507 -2.65 21.47 25.91
N ILE A 508 -3.57 21.06 26.79
CA ILE A 508 -4.73 20.25 26.39
C ILE A 508 -5.80 21.19 25.84
N THR A 509 -6.12 21.04 24.55
CA THR A 509 -7.23 21.75 23.93
C THR A 509 -8.56 21.34 24.60
N PRO A 510 -9.34 22.30 25.13
CA PRO A 510 -10.70 22.05 25.56
C PRO A 510 -11.52 21.42 24.44
N SER A 511 -12.32 20.41 24.77
CA SER A 511 -13.21 19.77 23.80
C SER A 511 -14.19 20.80 23.23
N PRO A 512 -14.30 20.95 21.89
CA PRO A 512 -15.31 21.82 21.27
C PRO A 512 -16.71 21.20 21.32
N PHE A 513 -16.86 19.99 21.86
CA PHE A 513 -18.09 19.22 21.83
C PHE A 513 -18.79 19.07 23.19
N THR A 514 -18.10 19.43 24.28
CA THR A 514 -18.58 19.25 25.65
C THR A 514 -18.50 20.56 26.43
N GLU A 515 -19.23 20.65 27.54
CA GLU A 515 -19.13 21.77 28.50
C GLU A 515 -17.84 21.65 29.35
N GLU A 516 -16.70 21.36 28.73
CA GLU A 516 -15.41 21.40 29.43
C GLU A 516 -15.14 22.84 29.90
N VAL A 517 -14.59 22.96 31.11
CA VAL A 517 -14.17 24.24 31.69
C VAL A 517 -13.17 24.88 30.72
N SER A 518 -13.43 26.11 30.25
CA SER A 518 -12.56 26.87 29.32
C SER A 518 -11.13 27.17 29.85
N GLU A 519 -10.74 26.57 30.97
CA GLU A 519 -9.42 26.74 31.58
C GLU A 519 -8.38 25.87 30.86
N LYS A 520 -7.24 26.48 30.53
CA LYS A 520 -6.11 25.79 29.90
C LYS A 520 -5.52 24.79 30.90
N ARG A 521 -5.61 23.49 30.57
CA ARG A 521 -5.00 22.40 31.35
C ARG A 521 -3.62 22.05 30.78
N LYS A 522 -2.65 21.78 31.65
CA LYS A 522 -1.34 21.23 31.26
C LYS A 522 -1.41 19.70 31.22
N SER A 523 -0.79 19.10 30.20
CA SER A 523 -0.78 17.65 29.97
C SER A 523 -0.22 16.85 31.16
N THR A 524 0.88 17.29 31.76
CA THR A 524 1.57 16.61 32.86
C THR A 524 0.81 16.66 34.19
N GLU A 525 -0.15 17.58 34.32
CA GLU A 525 -1.02 17.74 35.49
C GLU A 525 -2.37 17.06 35.29
N THR A 526 -2.63 16.51 34.09
CA THR A 526 -3.94 15.96 33.70
C THR A 526 -3.82 14.49 33.34
N VAL A 527 -4.26 13.63 34.26
CA VAL A 527 -4.45 12.20 34.00
C VAL A 527 -5.54 12.00 32.95
N GLN A 528 -5.27 11.10 32.00
CA GLN A 528 -6.19 10.78 30.92
C GLN A 528 -7.09 9.60 31.33
N HIS A 529 -8.40 9.77 31.15
CA HIS A 529 -9.43 8.77 31.40
C HIS A 529 -10.24 8.50 30.12
N SER A 530 -10.65 7.26 29.90
CA SER A 530 -11.36 6.87 28.66
C SER A 530 -12.67 7.61 28.46
N LYS A 531 -13.36 7.99 29.54
CA LYS A 531 -14.63 8.72 29.50
C LYS A 531 -14.55 10.02 28.68
N GLU A 532 -13.52 10.84 28.92
CA GLU A 532 -13.34 12.13 28.21
C GLU A 532 -13.19 11.90 26.70
N TRP A 533 -12.41 10.88 26.33
CA TRP A 533 -12.17 10.51 24.94
C TRP A 533 -13.41 9.96 24.24
N PHE A 534 -14.22 9.14 24.91
CA PHE A 534 -15.49 8.67 24.36
C PHE A 534 -16.53 9.80 24.22
N GLU A 535 -16.53 10.78 25.12
CA GLU A 535 -17.37 11.96 25.00
C GLU A 535 -16.96 12.83 23.80
N ARG A 536 -15.65 13.03 23.59
CA ARG A 536 -15.11 13.70 22.38
C ARG A 536 -15.52 12.96 21.10
N ALA A 537 -15.34 11.65 21.05
CA ALA A 537 -15.75 10.82 19.91
C ALA A 537 -17.25 10.94 19.61
N LYS A 538 -18.10 10.88 20.65
CA LYS A 538 -19.55 11.05 20.51
C LYS A 538 -19.90 12.42 19.95
N GLY A 539 -19.24 13.46 20.44
CA GLY A 539 -19.36 14.84 19.98
C GLY A 539 -18.99 14.99 18.51
N ARG A 540 -17.81 14.48 18.12
CA ARG A 540 -17.35 14.52 16.73
C ARG A 540 -18.28 13.78 15.79
N ARG A 541 -18.72 12.57 16.14
CA ARG A 541 -19.71 11.83 15.32
C ARG A 541 -20.96 12.65 15.08
N HIS A 542 -21.50 13.28 16.12
CA HIS A 542 -22.69 14.12 15.97
C HIS A 542 -22.46 15.32 15.03
N ARG A 543 -21.27 15.94 15.06
CA ARG A 543 -20.91 17.02 14.13
C ARG A 543 -20.71 16.51 12.71
N LEU A 544 -20.08 15.36 12.54
CA LEU A 544 -19.93 14.69 11.24
C LEU A 544 -21.32 14.39 10.62
N ASP A 545 -22.23 13.83 11.41
CA ASP A 545 -23.62 13.57 10.98
C ASP A 545 -24.38 14.87 10.65
N HIS A 546 -24.11 15.94 11.38
CA HIS A 546 -24.81 17.21 11.16
C HIS A 546 -24.35 17.95 9.89
N TYR A 547 -23.04 18.02 9.67
CA TYR A 547 -22.46 18.83 8.60
C TYR A 547 -22.16 18.03 7.33
N CYS A 548 -21.81 16.75 7.46
CA CYS A 548 -21.28 15.95 6.35
C CYS A 548 -22.24 14.86 5.86
N TRP A 549 -23.14 14.35 6.71
CA TRP A 549 -24.10 13.33 6.26
C TRP A 549 -25.25 13.96 5.46
N ASN A 550 -25.63 13.31 4.35
CA ASN A 550 -26.78 13.70 3.54
C ASN A 550 -27.79 12.55 3.46
N GLU A 551 -28.91 12.69 4.16
CA GLU A 551 -29.93 11.63 4.29
C GLU A 551 -30.60 11.27 2.95
N GLN A 552 -30.71 12.24 2.02
CA GLN A 552 -31.39 12.04 0.74
C GLN A 552 -30.57 11.19 -0.22
N THR A 553 -29.29 11.50 -0.34
CA THR A 553 -28.34 10.76 -1.20
C THR A 553 -27.81 9.51 -0.50
N GLY A 554 -27.82 9.46 0.84
CA GLY A 554 -27.25 8.37 1.62
C GLY A 554 -25.72 8.34 1.60
N CYS A 555 -25.08 9.51 1.46
CA CYS A 555 -23.63 9.67 1.36
C CYS A 555 -23.13 10.74 2.34
N TYR A 556 -21.84 10.68 2.68
CA TYR A 556 -21.13 11.79 3.31
C TYR A 556 -20.47 12.69 2.27
N TYR A 557 -20.47 13.99 2.53
CA TYR A 557 -19.83 15.05 1.76
C TYR A 557 -19.03 15.97 2.67
N ASP A 558 -18.04 16.67 2.12
CA ASP A 558 -17.28 17.64 2.91
C ASP A 558 -18.13 18.86 3.25
N TYR A 559 -17.77 19.55 4.33
CA TYR A 559 -18.39 20.81 4.69
C TYR A 559 -17.41 21.96 4.51
N ASN A 560 -17.78 22.94 3.68
CA ASN A 560 -16.98 24.15 3.51
C ASN A 560 -17.27 25.12 4.66
N THR A 561 -16.30 25.32 5.55
CA THR A 561 -16.45 26.17 6.73
C THR A 561 -16.48 27.66 6.40
N ALA A 562 -15.87 28.07 5.29
CA ALA A 562 -15.86 29.47 4.85
C ALA A 562 -17.22 29.87 4.23
N LYS A 563 -17.76 29.03 3.35
CA LYS A 563 -19.07 29.21 2.71
C LYS A 563 -20.25 28.76 3.57
N LYS A 564 -19.99 27.98 4.61
CA LYS A 564 -20.97 27.39 5.53
C LYS A 564 -21.98 26.46 4.84
N GLU A 565 -21.51 25.72 3.85
CA GLU A 565 -22.33 24.82 3.04
C GLU A 565 -21.67 23.45 2.86
N GLN A 566 -22.51 22.41 2.75
CA GLN A 566 -22.07 21.07 2.40
C GLN A 566 -21.76 21.01 0.90
N THR A 567 -20.67 20.34 0.52
CA THR A 567 -20.30 20.13 -0.88
C THR A 567 -21.19 19.06 -1.52
N THR A 568 -21.11 18.93 -2.85
CA THR A 568 -21.81 17.88 -3.61
C THR A 568 -20.85 16.89 -4.27
N PHE A 569 -19.55 16.99 -3.98
CA PHE A 569 -18.52 16.17 -4.62
C PHE A 569 -18.54 14.75 -4.04
N GLU A 570 -18.83 13.77 -4.87
CA GLU A 570 -18.93 12.37 -4.49
C GLU A 570 -17.53 11.74 -4.47
N SER A 571 -16.97 11.58 -3.28
CA SER A 571 -15.70 10.87 -3.08
C SER A 571 -15.90 9.53 -2.38
N VAL A 572 -15.08 8.55 -2.74
CA VAL A 572 -15.06 7.22 -2.11
C VAL A 572 -14.74 7.28 -0.61
N THR A 573 -14.15 8.38 -0.14
CA THR A 573 -13.88 8.60 1.29
C THR A 573 -15.16 8.71 2.13
N SER A 574 -16.32 8.87 1.50
CA SER A 574 -17.65 8.67 2.10
C SER A 574 -17.82 7.29 2.77
N LEU A 575 -16.98 6.31 2.41
CA LEU A 575 -16.96 4.97 3.03
C LEU A 575 -16.05 4.89 4.27
N TRP A 576 -15.18 5.86 4.53
CA TRP A 576 -14.26 5.84 5.69
C TRP A 576 -14.99 5.81 7.05
N PRO A 577 -16.18 6.44 7.22
CA PRO A 577 -16.98 6.27 8.42
C PRO A 577 -17.28 4.81 8.79
N LEU A 578 -17.34 3.91 7.80
CA LEU A 578 -17.44 2.47 8.03
C LEU A 578 -16.16 1.90 8.63
N TRP A 579 -14.99 2.31 8.15
CA TRP A 579 -13.71 1.86 8.69
C TRP A 579 -13.53 2.30 10.15
N ALA A 580 -13.81 3.58 10.44
CA ALA A 580 -13.66 4.11 11.78
C ALA A 580 -14.73 3.58 12.75
N GLY A 581 -15.90 3.20 12.24
CA GLY A 581 -17.04 2.74 13.01
C GLY A 581 -17.92 3.87 13.56
N CYS A 582 -17.87 5.06 12.94
CA CYS A 582 -18.73 6.17 13.36
C CYS A 582 -20.10 6.17 12.66
N ALA A 583 -20.27 5.47 11.54
CA ALA A 583 -21.58 5.33 10.91
C ALA A 583 -22.55 4.51 11.78
N THR A 584 -23.83 4.87 11.77
CA THR A 584 -24.89 4.00 12.30
C THR A 584 -25.18 2.85 11.34
N GLU A 585 -25.83 1.78 11.80
CA GLU A 585 -26.28 0.68 10.93
C GLU A 585 -27.17 1.16 9.77
N HIS A 586 -28.02 2.16 10.02
CA HIS A 586 -28.85 2.78 8.99
C HIS A 586 -28.01 3.51 7.93
N GLN A 587 -27.04 4.31 8.36
CA GLN A 587 -26.12 4.99 7.44
C GLN A 587 -25.25 3.98 6.68
N ALA A 588 -24.78 2.92 7.33
CA ALA A 588 -23.99 1.88 6.70
C ALA A 588 -24.78 1.15 5.60
N LYS A 589 -26.03 0.80 5.87
CA LYS A 589 -26.93 0.26 4.86
C LYS A 589 -27.10 1.21 3.67
N LYS A 590 -27.32 2.50 3.93
CA LYS A 590 -27.44 3.51 2.87
C LYS A 590 -26.15 3.69 2.06
N LEU A 591 -24.99 3.67 2.70
CA LEU A 591 -23.70 3.73 2.00
C LEU A 591 -23.50 2.51 1.09
N VAL A 592 -23.89 1.32 1.56
CA VAL A 592 -23.83 0.09 0.76
C VAL A 592 -24.78 0.14 -0.44
N GLU A 593 -26.02 0.60 -0.24
CA GLU A 593 -27.04 0.66 -1.28
C GLU A 593 -26.81 1.79 -2.28
N ASN A 594 -26.28 2.94 -1.84
CA ASN A 594 -26.22 4.17 -2.63
C ASN A 594 -24.81 4.63 -2.98
N ALA A 595 -23.82 4.45 -2.10
CA ALA A 595 -22.46 4.96 -2.31
C ALA A 595 -21.56 3.94 -3.02
N VAL A 596 -21.52 2.68 -2.56
CA VAL A 596 -20.69 1.63 -3.18
C VAL A 596 -20.93 1.50 -4.69
N PRO A 597 -22.18 1.45 -5.21
CA PRO A 597 -22.41 1.31 -6.65
C PRO A 597 -21.93 2.49 -7.49
N LYS A 598 -21.75 3.67 -6.89
CA LYS A 598 -21.25 4.86 -7.61
C LYS A 598 -19.75 4.77 -7.90
N PHE A 599 -18.99 4.11 -7.03
CA PHE A 599 -17.53 4.01 -7.14
C PHE A 599 -17.06 2.65 -7.67
N GLU A 600 -17.90 1.62 -7.58
CA GLU A 600 -17.52 0.27 -7.98
C GLU A 600 -17.43 0.12 -9.52
N VAL A 601 -16.21 -0.11 -10.00
CA VAL A 601 -15.89 -0.41 -11.41
C VAL A 601 -15.29 -1.82 -11.54
N MET A 602 -14.69 -2.13 -12.69
CA MET A 602 -14.11 -3.45 -12.95
C MET A 602 -12.89 -3.73 -12.07
N GLY A 603 -12.04 -2.73 -11.86
CA GLY A 603 -10.81 -2.83 -11.10
C GLY A 603 -10.93 -2.55 -9.59
N GLY A 604 -12.13 -2.32 -9.05
CA GLY A 604 -12.34 -1.98 -7.63
C GLY A 604 -13.12 -0.69 -7.47
N LEU A 605 -12.72 0.17 -6.54
CA LEU A 605 -13.35 1.47 -6.27
C LEU A 605 -12.53 2.62 -6.88
N VAL A 606 -13.15 3.44 -7.72
CA VAL A 606 -12.57 4.72 -8.17
C VAL A 606 -12.63 5.77 -7.07
N SER A 607 -11.74 6.76 -7.14
CA SER A 607 -11.58 7.80 -6.09
C SER A 607 -12.78 8.75 -5.98
N CYS A 608 -13.45 9.03 -7.10
CA CYS A 608 -14.66 9.86 -7.18
C CYS A 608 -15.53 9.42 -8.36
N THR A 609 -16.74 9.96 -8.48
CA THR A 609 -17.59 9.71 -9.64
C THR A 609 -17.15 10.54 -10.85
N GLU A 610 -17.41 10.02 -12.06
CA GLU A 610 -17.13 10.77 -13.29
C GLU A 610 -17.89 12.11 -13.34
N GLU A 611 -19.11 12.14 -12.81
CA GLU A 611 -19.93 13.34 -12.70
C GLU A 611 -19.28 14.39 -11.79
N SER A 612 -18.75 13.98 -10.63
CA SER A 612 -18.09 14.91 -9.69
C SER A 612 -16.76 15.45 -10.20
N ARG A 613 -15.95 14.62 -10.89
CA ARG A 613 -14.74 15.08 -11.59
C ARG A 613 -15.08 16.13 -12.66
N GLY A 614 -16.23 15.97 -13.32
CA GLY A 614 -16.65 16.81 -14.43
C GLY A 614 -15.93 16.50 -15.75
N PRO A 615 -16.13 17.34 -16.79
CA PRO A 615 -15.51 17.16 -18.09
C PRO A 615 -14.02 17.49 -18.05
N ILE A 616 -13.23 16.76 -18.83
CA ILE A 616 -11.80 17.03 -19.02
C ILE A 616 -11.66 18.14 -20.05
N THR A 617 -11.08 19.27 -19.65
CA THR A 617 -10.78 20.42 -20.52
C THR A 617 -9.33 20.88 -20.29
N PRO A 618 -8.75 21.76 -21.13
CA PRO A 618 -7.44 22.35 -20.83
C PRO A 618 -7.38 23.04 -19.47
N GLU A 619 -8.51 23.59 -18.99
CA GLU A 619 -8.64 24.25 -17.69
C GLU A 619 -8.94 23.26 -16.54
N ASN A 620 -9.48 22.08 -16.83
CA ASN A 620 -9.70 20.99 -15.89
C ASN A 620 -9.04 19.69 -16.42
N PRO A 621 -7.70 19.61 -16.44
CA PRO A 621 -7.00 18.43 -16.90
C PRO A 621 -7.20 17.26 -15.94
N VAL A 622 -6.91 16.05 -16.42
CA VAL A 622 -7.05 14.83 -15.59
C VAL A 622 -6.14 14.92 -14.36
N LYS A 623 -6.72 14.68 -13.19
CA LYS A 623 -6.02 14.64 -11.90
C LYS A 623 -5.87 13.21 -11.41
N GLN A 624 -4.80 12.95 -10.66
CA GLN A 624 -4.43 11.58 -10.30
C GLN A 624 -5.34 10.94 -9.22
N TRP A 625 -5.98 11.75 -8.37
CA TRP A 625 -6.91 11.28 -7.33
C TRP A 625 -8.40 11.36 -7.75
N ASP A 626 -8.67 11.41 -9.06
CA ASP A 626 -10.03 11.42 -9.62
C ASP A 626 -10.30 10.22 -10.52
N PHE A 627 -11.58 10.04 -10.89
CA PHE A 627 -12.00 9.08 -11.90
C PHE A 627 -11.19 9.22 -13.21
N PRO A 628 -10.65 8.12 -13.79
CA PRO A 628 -10.96 6.71 -13.55
C PRO A 628 -9.98 5.99 -12.61
N TYR A 629 -9.16 6.72 -11.86
CA TYR A 629 -8.08 6.12 -11.08
C TYR A 629 -8.55 5.61 -9.72
N ALA A 630 -7.93 4.50 -9.32
CA ALA A 630 -8.15 3.84 -8.05
C ALA A 630 -6.82 3.69 -7.32
N TRP A 631 -6.90 3.91 -6.00
CA TRP A 631 -5.74 3.91 -5.13
C TRP A 631 -5.86 2.84 -4.04
N PRO A 632 -4.76 2.17 -3.67
CA PRO A 632 -4.75 1.13 -2.65
C PRO A 632 -5.40 1.52 -1.30
N PRO A 633 -5.16 2.72 -0.73
CA PRO A 633 -5.77 3.17 0.52
C PRO A 633 -7.29 3.08 0.54
N HIS A 634 -7.95 3.55 -0.52
CA HIS A 634 -9.41 3.58 -0.59
C HIS A 634 -10.01 2.17 -0.60
N GLN A 635 -9.32 1.21 -1.22
CA GLN A 635 -9.77 -0.17 -1.26
C GLN A 635 -9.69 -0.81 0.12
N VAL A 636 -8.50 -0.72 0.76
CA VAL A 636 -8.23 -1.36 2.05
C VAL A 636 -9.18 -0.83 3.13
N LEU A 637 -9.36 0.49 3.22
CA LEU A 637 -10.28 1.09 4.19
C LEU A 637 -11.72 0.67 3.93
N ALA A 638 -12.16 0.62 2.67
CA ALA A 638 -13.51 0.18 2.33
C ALA A 638 -13.75 -1.30 2.70
N TRP A 639 -12.81 -2.20 2.43
CA TRP A 639 -12.98 -3.63 2.77
C TRP A 639 -13.11 -3.85 4.27
N VAL A 640 -12.22 -3.23 5.05
CA VAL A 640 -12.23 -3.33 6.52
C VAL A 640 -13.49 -2.68 7.10
N GLY A 641 -13.92 -1.53 6.55
CA GLY A 641 -15.16 -0.89 6.93
C GLY A 641 -16.40 -1.74 6.63
N LEU A 642 -16.48 -2.33 5.45
CA LEU A 642 -17.58 -3.21 5.06
C LEU A 642 -17.62 -4.48 5.93
N GLU A 643 -16.47 -5.10 6.21
CA GLU A 643 -16.38 -6.25 7.14
C GLU A 643 -16.88 -5.87 8.53
N ARG A 644 -16.49 -4.69 9.06
CA ARG A 644 -16.90 -4.22 10.39
C ARG A 644 -18.43 -4.18 10.54
N TYR A 645 -19.16 -3.81 9.49
CA TYR A 645 -20.62 -3.73 9.48
C TYR A 645 -21.31 -4.98 8.92
N GLY A 646 -20.58 -6.11 8.80
CA GLY A 646 -21.15 -7.40 8.39
C GLY A 646 -21.35 -7.57 6.87
N TYR A 647 -20.88 -6.64 6.04
CA TYR A 647 -20.97 -6.70 4.57
C TYR A 647 -19.78 -7.45 3.95
N MET A 648 -19.42 -8.60 4.50
CA MET A 648 -18.26 -9.40 4.09
C MET A 648 -18.31 -9.79 2.60
N GLU A 649 -19.47 -10.16 2.06
CA GLU A 649 -19.59 -10.55 0.65
C GLU A 649 -19.25 -9.41 -0.31
N ILE A 650 -19.60 -8.17 0.05
CA ILE A 650 -19.28 -6.97 -0.73
C ILE A 650 -17.79 -6.67 -0.60
N ALA A 651 -17.23 -6.74 0.61
CA ALA A 651 -15.79 -6.60 0.82
C ALA A 651 -14.99 -7.61 -0.04
N GLN A 652 -15.42 -8.88 -0.06
CA GLN A 652 -14.81 -9.92 -0.89
C GLN A 652 -14.94 -9.65 -2.38
N ARG A 653 -16.09 -9.15 -2.85
CA ARG A 653 -16.30 -8.77 -4.25
C ARG A 653 -15.33 -7.66 -4.68
N LEU A 654 -15.22 -6.62 -3.87
CA LEU A 654 -14.34 -5.49 -4.14
C LEU A 654 -12.86 -5.90 -4.07
N ALA A 655 -12.48 -6.72 -3.08
CA ALA A 655 -11.13 -7.28 -3.00
C ALA A 655 -10.82 -8.14 -4.22
N TYR A 656 -11.75 -8.99 -4.68
CA TYR A 656 -11.55 -9.81 -5.88
C TYR A 656 -11.27 -8.94 -7.12
N LYS A 657 -12.05 -7.87 -7.30
CA LYS A 657 -11.89 -6.92 -8.42
C LYS A 657 -10.52 -6.23 -8.41
N TRP A 658 -10.08 -5.78 -7.24
CA TRP A 658 -8.78 -5.14 -7.07
C TRP A 658 -7.61 -6.11 -7.28
N ILE A 659 -7.67 -7.31 -6.69
CA ILE A 659 -6.62 -8.31 -6.87
C ILE A 659 -6.58 -8.78 -8.32
N TYR A 660 -7.72 -8.88 -9.00
CA TYR A 660 -7.78 -9.14 -10.43
C TYR A 660 -7.06 -8.04 -11.24
N LEU A 661 -7.35 -6.76 -10.98
CA LEU A 661 -6.66 -5.63 -11.60
C LEU A 661 -5.14 -5.73 -11.45
N MET A 662 -4.66 -5.91 -10.22
CA MET A 662 -3.23 -6.03 -9.94
C MET A 662 -2.61 -7.26 -10.63
N THR A 663 -3.32 -8.39 -10.65
CA THR A 663 -2.83 -9.63 -11.27
C THR A 663 -2.71 -9.46 -12.78
N ILE A 664 -3.69 -8.84 -13.44
CA ILE A 664 -3.63 -8.58 -14.89
C ILE A 664 -2.53 -7.58 -15.21
N ALA A 665 -2.42 -6.48 -14.45
CA ALA A 665 -1.34 -5.52 -14.65
C ALA A 665 0.05 -6.18 -14.50
N PHE A 666 0.22 -7.04 -13.49
CA PHE A 666 1.43 -7.82 -13.26
C PHE A 666 1.75 -8.79 -14.41
N VAL A 667 0.72 -9.49 -14.93
CA VAL A 667 0.88 -10.47 -16.02
C VAL A 667 1.19 -9.80 -17.35
N ASP A 668 0.49 -8.71 -17.66
CA ASP A 668 0.51 -8.08 -18.97
C ASP A 668 1.68 -7.11 -19.16
N PHE A 669 2.22 -6.55 -18.07
CA PHE A 669 3.24 -5.51 -18.09
C PHE A 669 4.48 -5.89 -17.29
N ASN A 670 5.11 -7.00 -17.67
CA ASN A 670 6.43 -7.39 -17.19
C ASN A 670 6.61 -7.47 -15.66
N GLY A 671 5.57 -7.88 -14.92
CA GLY A 671 5.60 -7.96 -13.46
C GLY A 671 5.43 -6.61 -12.74
N THR A 672 5.05 -5.56 -13.45
CA THR A 672 4.98 -4.19 -12.89
C THR A 672 3.92 -4.07 -11.79
N VAL A 673 4.31 -3.40 -10.70
CA VAL A 673 3.43 -3.01 -9.59
C VAL A 673 3.65 -1.52 -9.32
N THR A 674 2.66 -0.68 -9.64
CA THR A 674 2.75 0.78 -9.56
C THR A 674 2.08 1.35 -8.32
N GLU A 675 2.25 2.67 -8.14
CA GLU A 675 1.58 3.49 -7.14
C GLU A 675 0.05 3.45 -7.23
N LYS A 676 -0.49 3.61 -8.44
CA LYS A 676 -1.93 3.73 -8.74
C LYS A 676 -2.29 3.05 -10.05
N PHE A 677 -3.59 2.86 -10.31
CA PHE A 677 -4.08 2.14 -11.50
C PHE A 677 -5.31 2.82 -12.12
N ASP A 678 -5.47 2.68 -13.44
CA ASP A 678 -6.75 2.92 -14.11
C ASP A 678 -7.65 1.70 -13.90
N ALA A 679 -8.63 1.83 -13.00
CA ALA A 679 -9.51 0.74 -12.62
C ALA A 679 -10.62 0.45 -13.64
N VAL A 680 -10.77 1.28 -14.67
CA VAL A 680 -11.72 1.06 -15.76
C VAL A 680 -11.05 0.30 -16.89
N LYS A 681 -9.85 0.73 -17.31
CA LYS A 681 -9.08 0.11 -18.40
C LYS A 681 -8.22 -1.08 -17.95
N LEU A 682 -8.13 -1.31 -16.64
CA LEU A 682 -7.35 -2.38 -16.04
C LEU A 682 -5.86 -2.32 -16.34
N THR A 683 -5.29 -1.11 -16.29
CA THR A 683 -3.89 -0.88 -16.63
C THR A 683 -3.19 -0.03 -15.57
N HIS A 684 -1.87 -0.17 -15.51
CA HIS A 684 -0.99 0.70 -14.76
C HIS A 684 -0.59 1.96 -15.56
N MET A 685 -1.03 2.10 -16.82
CA MET A 685 -0.76 3.29 -17.62
C MET A 685 -1.64 4.45 -17.15
N VAL A 686 -1.04 5.37 -16.39
CA VAL A 686 -1.68 6.57 -15.85
C VAL A 686 -0.89 7.77 -16.34
N ASP A 687 -1.51 8.58 -17.20
CA ASP A 687 -0.88 9.75 -17.84
C ASP A 687 -1.25 11.08 -17.14
N ALA A 688 -1.91 11.02 -15.98
CA ALA A 688 -2.26 12.21 -15.21
C ALA A 688 -1.02 12.78 -14.49
N GLU A 689 -0.86 14.10 -14.57
CA GLU A 689 0.23 14.85 -13.94
C GLU A 689 1.62 14.29 -14.29
N TYR A 690 2.41 13.86 -13.30
CA TYR A 690 3.74 13.26 -13.50
C TYR A 690 3.69 11.76 -13.87
N GLY A 691 2.48 11.22 -14.08
CA GLY A 691 2.24 9.81 -14.38
C GLY A 691 2.53 8.86 -13.22
N ASN A 692 2.68 7.58 -13.54
CA ASN A 692 3.00 6.56 -12.54
C ASN A 692 4.50 6.49 -12.24
N GLN A 693 4.85 6.42 -10.96
CA GLN A 693 6.21 6.17 -10.50
C GLN A 693 6.48 4.65 -10.41
N GLY A 694 7.76 4.26 -10.54
CA GLY A 694 8.17 2.85 -10.43
C GLY A 694 8.02 2.01 -11.71
N ILE A 695 7.71 2.64 -12.85
CA ILE A 695 7.63 1.99 -14.17
C ILE A 695 8.98 1.96 -14.91
N ASP A 696 9.91 2.85 -14.53
CA ASP A 696 11.23 2.96 -15.15
C ASP A 696 12.20 1.97 -14.49
N PHE A 697 12.12 0.70 -14.92
CA PHE A 697 13.06 -0.35 -14.54
C PHE A 697 13.44 -1.19 -15.75
N ALA A 698 14.68 -1.68 -15.75
CA ALA A 698 15.17 -2.57 -16.79
C ALA A 698 14.96 -4.03 -16.37
N CYS A 699 14.28 -4.81 -17.22
CA CYS A 699 14.08 -6.26 -17.15
C CYS A 699 13.25 -6.79 -15.97
N VAL A 700 13.54 -6.41 -14.72
CA VAL A 700 12.92 -6.98 -13.51
C VAL A 700 12.53 -5.91 -12.49
N PRO A 701 11.27 -5.89 -12.02
CA PRO A 701 10.83 -4.99 -10.97
C PRO A 701 11.42 -5.46 -9.64
N ARG A 702 11.98 -4.52 -8.86
CA ARG A 702 12.72 -4.84 -7.63
C ARG A 702 11.89 -4.65 -6.36
N GLU A 703 10.91 -3.77 -6.38
CA GLU A 703 10.30 -3.28 -5.14
C GLU A 703 8.79 -3.03 -5.23
N GLY A 704 8.23 -2.85 -6.43
CA GLY A 704 6.84 -2.43 -6.57
C GLY A 704 6.58 -1.08 -5.89
N PHE A 705 5.42 -0.93 -5.27
CA PHE A 705 5.09 0.25 -4.46
C PHE A 705 4.44 -0.17 -3.14
N GLY A 706 4.88 0.42 -2.03
CA GLY A 706 4.60 -0.04 -0.67
C GLY A 706 3.13 -0.31 -0.35
N TRP A 707 2.23 0.65 -0.56
CA TRP A 707 0.80 0.43 -0.29
C TRP A 707 0.11 -0.53 -1.29
N SER A 708 0.68 -0.73 -2.48
CA SER A 708 0.12 -1.58 -3.52
C SER A 708 0.45 -3.01 -3.13
N ASN A 709 1.72 -3.24 -2.77
CA ASN A 709 2.20 -4.47 -2.15
C ASN A 709 1.33 -4.83 -0.93
N ALA A 710 1.08 -3.88 -0.04
CA ALA A 710 0.23 -4.10 1.13
C ALA A 710 -1.23 -4.42 0.75
N SER A 711 -1.84 -3.66 -0.17
CA SER A 711 -3.22 -3.92 -0.60
C SER A 711 -3.40 -5.29 -1.24
N PHE A 712 -2.36 -5.80 -1.90
CA PHE A 712 -2.35 -7.15 -2.43
C PHE A 712 -2.36 -8.18 -1.29
N GLN A 713 -1.43 -8.05 -0.32
CA GLN A 713 -1.36 -8.96 0.81
C GLN A 713 -2.61 -8.94 1.68
N VAL A 714 -3.12 -7.75 2.00
CA VAL A 714 -4.37 -7.58 2.75
C VAL A 714 -5.55 -8.10 1.95
N GLY A 715 -5.67 -7.77 0.66
CA GLY A 715 -6.78 -8.27 -0.17
C GLY A 715 -6.84 -9.80 -0.22
N LEU A 716 -5.68 -10.48 -0.27
CA LEU A 716 -5.61 -11.93 -0.19
C LEU A 716 -6.19 -12.52 1.11
N THR A 717 -6.26 -11.78 2.21
CA THR A 717 -6.86 -12.28 3.46
C THR A 717 -8.40 -12.29 3.42
N PHE A 718 -9.01 -11.47 2.57
CA PHE A 718 -10.46 -11.44 2.35
C PHE A 718 -10.95 -12.58 1.45
N LEU A 719 -10.11 -13.03 0.51
CA LEU A 719 -10.51 -13.98 -0.52
C LEU A 719 -10.63 -15.42 -0.02
N THR A 720 -11.66 -16.12 -0.49
CA THR A 720 -11.82 -17.58 -0.31
C THR A 720 -10.84 -18.37 -1.18
N SER A 721 -10.64 -19.66 -0.88
CA SER A 721 -9.80 -20.53 -1.72
C SER A 721 -10.28 -20.62 -3.17
N SER A 722 -11.60 -20.66 -3.39
CA SER A 722 -12.21 -20.66 -4.73
C SER A 722 -11.87 -19.38 -5.50
N MET A 723 -11.99 -18.22 -4.83
CA MET A 723 -11.62 -16.93 -5.41
C MET A 723 -10.15 -16.88 -5.82
N LYS A 724 -9.25 -17.35 -4.93
CA LYS A 724 -7.81 -17.40 -5.22
C LYS A 724 -7.51 -18.30 -6.43
N THR A 725 -8.11 -19.48 -6.51
CA THR A 725 -7.95 -20.38 -7.66
C THR A 725 -8.46 -19.75 -8.96
N ALA A 726 -9.55 -18.99 -8.92
CA ALA A 726 -10.07 -18.30 -10.11
C ALA A 726 -9.12 -17.18 -10.58
N LEU A 727 -8.56 -16.41 -9.65
CA LEU A 727 -7.57 -15.35 -9.93
C LEU A 727 -6.24 -15.88 -10.42
N SER A 728 -5.80 -17.03 -9.90
CA SER A 728 -4.62 -17.77 -10.37
C SER A 728 -4.62 -18.05 -11.87
N VAL A 729 -5.81 -18.21 -12.47
CA VAL A 729 -5.99 -18.38 -13.92
C VAL A 729 -6.57 -17.15 -14.61
N CYS A 730 -6.48 -15.98 -13.97
CA CYS A 730 -6.96 -14.68 -14.48
C CYS A 730 -8.45 -14.67 -14.86
N THR A 731 -9.31 -15.34 -14.08
CA THR A 731 -10.77 -15.33 -14.31
C THR A 731 -11.34 -13.95 -14.00
N THR A 732 -12.00 -13.34 -14.98
CA THR A 732 -12.61 -12.02 -14.81
C THR A 732 -13.68 -12.02 -13.72
N PRO A 733 -13.88 -10.93 -12.96
CA PRO A 733 -14.88 -10.92 -11.90
C PRO A 733 -16.30 -11.10 -12.43
N GLU A 734 -16.62 -10.59 -13.63
CA GLU A 734 -17.92 -10.85 -14.28
C GLU A 734 -18.18 -12.35 -14.49
N VAL A 735 -17.17 -13.10 -14.98
CA VAL A 735 -17.29 -14.54 -15.19
C VAL A 735 -17.40 -15.29 -13.86
N TYR A 736 -16.62 -14.89 -12.85
CA TYR A 736 -16.65 -15.54 -11.54
C TYR A 736 -18.00 -15.37 -10.83
N PHE A 737 -18.51 -14.14 -10.76
CA PHE A 737 -19.73 -13.84 -10.02
C PHE A 737 -21.01 -14.22 -10.77
N SER A 738 -21.03 -14.18 -12.11
CA SER A 738 -22.20 -14.63 -12.90
C SER A 738 -22.47 -16.13 -12.79
N ARG A 739 -21.41 -16.97 -12.80
CA ARG A 739 -21.55 -18.43 -12.62
C ARG A 739 -22.16 -18.78 -11.27
N ARG A 740 -21.76 -18.03 -10.23
CA ARG A 740 -22.23 -18.28 -8.87
C ARG A 740 -23.69 -17.88 -8.67
N GLN A 741 -24.11 -16.74 -9.25
CA GLN A 741 -25.53 -16.37 -9.28
C GLN A 741 -26.39 -17.45 -9.94
N ALA A 742 -25.93 -18.01 -11.06
CA ALA A 742 -26.63 -19.11 -11.74
C ALA A 742 -26.66 -20.40 -10.89
N GLU A 743 -25.58 -20.72 -10.17
CA GLU A 743 -25.53 -21.87 -9.25
C GLU A 743 -26.48 -21.67 -8.05
N ASP A 744 -26.52 -20.48 -7.47
CA ASP A 744 -27.39 -20.13 -6.35
C ASP A 744 -28.88 -20.20 -6.77
N ASP A 745 -29.22 -19.66 -7.95
CA ASP A 745 -30.56 -19.74 -8.55
C ASP A 745 -30.96 -21.19 -8.90
N GLU A 746 -30.01 -22.02 -9.37
CA GLU A 746 -30.23 -23.45 -9.59
C GLU A 746 -30.45 -24.21 -8.28
N THR A 747 -29.76 -23.87 -7.19
CA THR A 747 -30.01 -24.48 -5.87
C THR A 747 -31.36 -24.07 -5.28
N LEU A 748 -31.75 -22.79 -5.40
CA LEU A 748 -33.08 -22.31 -4.97
C LEU A 748 -34.23 -22.94 -5.76
N SER A 749 -34.03 -23.21 -7.06
CA SER A 749 -35.02 -23.89 -7.91
C SER A 749 -35.08 -25.41 -7.68
N ARG A 750 -34.05 -26.03 -7.11
CA ARG A 750 -34.07 -27.44 -6.69
C ARG A 750 -34.67 -27.67 -5.31
N GLU A 751 -34.70 -26.64 -4.45
CA GLU A 751 -35.32 -26.71 -3.11
C GLU A 751 -36.83 -26.40 -3.09
N THR A 752 -37.40 -25.96 -4.22
CA THR A 752 -38.86 -25.90 -4.39
C THR A 752 -39.38 -27.28 -4.84
N PRO A 753 -40.27 -27.96 -4.09
CA PRO A 753 -40.80 -29.23 -4.53
C PRO A 753 -41.65 -29.00 -5.79
N SER A 754 -41.18 -29.49 -6.93
CA SER A 754 -41.97 -29.54 -8.15
C SER A 754 -43.17 -30.46 -7.91
N ILE A 755 -44.34 -29.88 -7.61
CA ILE A 755 -45.61 -30.61 -7.57
C ILE A 755 -45.86 -31.11 -9.01
N PRO A 756 -45.97 -32.42 -9.26
CA PRO A 756 -46.31 -32.93 -10.59
C PRO A 756 -47.71 -32.46 -10.99
N PRO A 757 -47.98 -32.21 -12.28
CA PRO A 757 -49.31 -31.78 -12.73
C PRO A 757 -50.35 -32.85 -12.37
N ALA A 758 -51.35 -32.43 -11.58
CA ALA A 758 -52.41 -33.31 -11.09
C ALA A 758 -53.27 -33.86 -12.25
N VAL A 759 -53.37 -35.18 -12.29
CA VAL A 759 -54.37 -35.91 -13.07
C VAL A 759 -55.77 -35.58 -12.54
N LEU A 760 -56.63 -35.08 -13.43
CA LEU A 760 -58.06 -34.87 -13.23
C LEU A 760 -58.75 -36.17 -12.78
N VAL A 761 -59.22 -36.25 -11.54
CA VAL A 761 -60.36 -37.11 -11.16
C VAL A 761 -61.25 -36.37 -10.16
N SER A 762 -62.54 -36.43 -10.46
CA SER A 762 -63.67 -35.74 -9.86
C SER A 762 -64.20 -36.34 -8.56
N LYS A 763 -64.92 -35.50 -7.79
CA LYS A 763 -66.13 -35.74 -6.95
C LYS A 763 -65.97 -35.72 -5.42
N GLY A 764 -66.72 -34.78 -4.82
CA GLY A 764 -67.41 -34.85 -3.51
C GLY A 764 -66.52 -34.63 -2.28
N GLY A 765 -66.81 -33.80 -1.29
CA GLY A 765 -68.01 -33.07 -0.88
C GLY A 765 -67.99 -32.98 0.65
N ILE A 766 -68.56 -31.89 1.21
CA ILE A 766 -69.09 -31.76 2.60
C ILE A 766 -68.01 -31.51 3.68
N GLU A 767 -67.91 -30.26 4.19
CA GLU A 767 -68.31 -29.79 5.56
C GLU A 767 -67.51 -30.43 6.70
N SER A 768 -67.13 -29.81 7.81
CA SER A 768 -67.40 -28.51 8.45
C SER A 768 -66.51 -28.45 9.72
N LEU A 769 -66.54 -27.31 10.40
CA LEU A 769 -66.27 -27.09 11.85
C LEU A 769 -64.96 -26.43 12.28
N GLN A 770 -65.18 -25.19 12.72
CA GLN A 770 -64.43 -24.34 13.62
C GLN A 770 -64.09 -25.03 14.95
N LYS A 771 -62.92 -24.71 15.53
CA LYS A 771 -62.76 -24.02 16.84
C LYS A 771 -61.29 -23.99 17.30
N GLN A 772 -60.78 -22.78 17.52
CA GLN A 772 -59.74 -22.45 18.50
C GLN A 772 -60.37 -22.36 19.92
N PRO A 773 -59.63 -22.04 21.00
CA PRO A 773 -58.26 -22.39 21.41
C PRO A 773 -58.22 -22.88 22.89
N GLU A 774 -57.09 -23.36 23.40
CA GLU A 774 -56.68 -23.05 24.79
C GLU A 774 -55.20 -23.37 25.05
N LYS A 775 -54.63 -22.54 25.93
CA LYS A 775 -53.23 -22.43 26.33
C LYS A 775 -52.88 -23.47 27.39
N GLU A 776 -51.63 -23.93 27.44
CA GLU A 776 -50.89 -23.98 28.72
C GLU A 776 -49.37 -24.04 28.53
N LYS A 777 -48.69 -23.46 29.51
CA LYS A 777 -47.27 -23.08 29.58
C LYS A 777 -46.43 -24.19 30.25
N GLN A 778 -45.10 -24.07 30.04
CA GLN A 778 -43.99 -24.62 30.84
C GLN A 778 -43.78 -26.14 30.68
N THR A 779 -42.57 -26.68 30.50
CA THR A 779 -41.21 -26.26 30.89
C THR A 779 -40.18 -26.93 29.97
N VAL A 780 -39.08 -26.24 29.73
CA VAL A 780 -37.88 -26.71 29.02
C VAL A 780 -36.93 -27.33 30.05
N ASP A 781 -36.39 -28.52 29.78
CA ASP A 781 -34.99 -28.84 30.10
C ASP A 781 -34.47 -30.10 29.37
N ALA A 782 -33.15 -30.05 29.13
CA ALA A 782 -32.21 -31.09 28.72
C ALA A 782 -32.08 -31.47 27.22
N ASP A 783 -31.13 -30.78 26.59
CA ASP A 783 -29.89 -31.35 26.04
C ASP A 783 -29.96 -32.46 24.98
N LYS A 784 -29.64 -32.08 23.74
CA LYS A 784 -28.67 -32.82 22.91
C LYS A 784 -27.87 -31.85 22.04
N GLU A 785 -26.60 -31.70 22.41
CA GLU A 785 -25.55 -31.09 21.60
C GLU A 785 -25.43 -31.79 20.24
N ILE A 786 -25.42 -31.00 19.16
CA ILE A 786 -24.83 -31.38 17.88
C ILE A 786 -23.63 -30.46 17.68
N GLN A 787 -22.44 -31.03 17.80
CA GLN A 787 -21.17 -30.37 17.51
C GLN A 787 -21.10 -30.01 16.02
N GLY A 788 -21.06 -28.71 15.73
CA GLY A 788 -20.61 -28.17 14.44
C GLY A 788 -19.08 -28.08 14.39
N PRO A 789 -18.48 -28.03 13.18
CA PRO A 789 -17.03 -28.16 13.00
C PRO A 789 -16.27 -26.95 13.55
N LEU A 790 -15.10 -27.25 14.13
CA LEU A 790 -14.16 -26.29 14.71
C LEU A 790 -13.86 -25.12 13.76
N ALA A 791 -14.16 -23.91 14.21
CA ALA A 791 -13.74 -22.67 13.58
C ALA A 791 -12.21 -22.50 13.71
N ASP A 792 -11.55 -22.34 12.57
CA ASP A 792 -10.14 -21.96 12.41
C ASP A 792 -9.89 -20.60 13.09
N LYS A 793 -9.16 -20.59 14.22
CA LYS A 793 -8.77 -19.37 14.94
C LYS A 793 -7.72 -18.59 14.14
N ARG A 794 -8.14 -17.82 13.14
CA ARG A 794 -7.32 -16.73 12.59
C ARG A 794 -7.73 -15.44 13.28
N LYS A 795 -6.83 -14.83 14.06
CA LYS A 795 -6.95 -13.45 14.55
C LYS A 795 -7.09 -12.55 13.31
N ARG A 796 -8.31 -12.13 12.96
CA ARG A 796 -8.55 -11.15 11.89
C ARG A 796 -8.53 -9.74 12.47
N MET A 797 -8.13 -8.78 11.64
CA MET A 797 -7.80 -7.37 11.94
C MET A 797 -8.92 -6.50 12.53
N SER A 798 -10.09 -7.06 12.84
CA SER A 798 -11.19 -6.30 13.43
C SER A 798 -11.17 -6.40 14.95
N ILE A 799 -11.39 -5.26 15.60
CA ILE A 799 -11.76 -5.20 17.01
C ILE A 799 -12.98 -6.12 17.18
N ASP A 800 -12.97 -7.02 18.16
CA ASP A 800 -14.17 -7.75 18.57
C ASP A 800 -15.14 -6.74 19.23
N ILE A 801 -15.97 -6.09 18.40
CA ILE A 801 -16.89 -5.00 18.77
C ILE A 801 -18.20 -5.55 19.38
N SER A 802 -18.34 -6.87 19.53
CA SER A 802 -19.54 -7.47 20.13
C SER A 802 -19.85 -6.95 21.55
N GLN A 803 -18.87 -6.34 22.23
CA GLN A 803 -19.06 -5.66 23.52
C GLN A 803 -19.35 -4.15 23.45
N ALA A 804 -19.04 -3.43 22.35
CA ALA A 804 -19.23 -1.98 22.29
C ALA A 804 -20.70 -1.54 22.07
N ILE A 805 -21.53 -2.40 21.48
CA ILE A 805 -22.95 -2.09 21.22
C ILE A 805 -23.84 -2.36 22.45
N LYS A 806 -23.38 -3.17 23.41
CA LYS A 806 -24.18 -3.52 24.60
C LYS A 806 -24.11 -2.50 25.74
N GLY A 807 -23.24 -1.50 25.66
CA GLY A 807 -23.02 -0.50 26.73
C GLY A 807 -23.71 0.86 26.54
N LEU A 808 -24.54 1.05 25.51
CA LEU A 808 -25.19 2.34 25.20
C LEU A 808 -26.72 2.27 25.14
N ASN A 809 -27.33 1.45 25.99
CA ASN A 809 -28.76 1.56 26.33
C ASN A 809 -28.95 2.28 27.66
#